data_AF-A0A2V6P4X0-F1
#
_entry.id   AF-A0A2V6P4X0-F1
#
_cell.length_a   1.000
_cell.length_b   1.000
_cell.length_c   1.000
_cell.angle_alpha   90.00
_cell.angle_beta   90.00
_cell.angle_gamma   90.00
#
_symmetry.space_group_name_H-M   'P 1'
#
loop_
_entity.id
_entity.type
_entity.pdbx_description
1 polymer ?
#
loop_
_entity_poly.entity_id
_entity_poly.type
_entity_poly.pdbx_seq_one_letter_code
_entity_poly.pdbx_strand_id
1 'polypeptide(L)'
;MSLLQHIASGLRSLLRKERVSRELDEELNGFLDMAVEEKMKHGMSRKDAHRAVRLERGSLDVTKEEVRSAGWESFVETCWQDFRFAVRMLRKSPGFTAVAILTLALGIGANTAIFSLTDQILLRELPVPHPEQLFILRSPGPNHGHTWGDVDQGAQSFSYPMYKDLRERATVFSGLLACRRITVNVSGHGETQAVHADLISGNFFQTLEVQPALGRLFTSSDETAPGANTVAVLSYSYWSRQFGADPSILNKPLAVNGIPLTVVGVARKGFYGVQIGLTPDLFIPVTMKAQMAPNPNQRLEDRTDHWLPVMGRLKPGTKVARAEAELQPIYQPLMESDAKLHKLSGDDWKRFISKPLLLAGGAHGRLVLQEGAQEPLLVLMSMVGLVLLIACANLAGLLVARGEARQREIGVRLAMGAKRMRLIRQLLTESLLVAIGGGAAGIALAWWCLNTITAAIPPGQGMLGLVTNLDFRVLWFAIALTLATSIVFGLAPAMRATRLDLQSTLKDQGSSVSAGRSNVGLRKLLIVSQVALTAVLLAGAGLFARTLVNLEHANLGVNTGRVLQFSVAPDFNGSTPAQTIAFADRARNEIAAFPGVRSVSISTTEIFAGDDSSSNFTPEGYSLRPGDDTDAMYDYIGPNYFSTMGIPLIAGREFTESDTAESPKVCVINQKLAQRSFAGRNPIGLHLTSGAGKLYTNPPMEIVGVVANSKWDDARSDIVPFLYMPYSQDANLGHLAFYIRTERDPVLMAPS
;
A
#
# COMPACT_ATOMS: atom_id res chain seq x y z
N MET A 1 36.65 17.73 30.22
CA MET A 1 36.80 16.94 31.47
C MET A 1 35.68 17.17 32.50
N SER A 2 35.03 18.34 32.57
CA SER A 2 33.96 18.64 33.54
C SER A 2 32.70 17.75 33.42
N LEU A 3 32.29 17.35 32.20
CA LEU A 3 31.06 16.57 31.99
C LEU A 3 31.16 15.12 32.53
N LEU A 4 32.32 14.48 32.36
CA LEU A 4 32.59 13.12 32.87
C LEU A 4 32.74 13.10 34.39
N GLN A 5 33.30 14.17 34.98
CA GLN A 5 33.36 14.32 36.44
C GLN A 5 31.96 14.53 37.05
N HIS A 6 31.08 15.29 36.39
CA HIS A 6 29.67 15.45 36.79
C HIS A 6 28.83 14.17 36.66
N ILE A 7 29.12 13.30 35.69
CA ILE A 7 28.46 12.00 35.54
C ILE A 7 29.00 11.00 36.56
N ALA A 8 30.32 11.02 36.84
CA ALA A 8 30.95 10.14 37.80
C ALA A 8 30.60 10.48 39.26
N SER A 9 30.56 11.77 39.64
CA SER A 9 30.03 12.21 40.95
C SER A 9 28.54 11.85 41.07
N GLY A 10 27.81 12.11 39.98
CA GLY A 10 26.52 11.55 39.58
C GLY A 10 26.21 10.14 40.07
N LEU A 11 26.89 9.17 39.45
CA LEU A 11 26.73 7.75 39.76
C LEU A 11 27.14 7.41 41.20
N ARG A 12 28.14 8.10 41.73
CA ARG A 12 28.71 7.81 43.06
C ARG A 12 27.74 8.21 44.18
N SER A 13 27.00 9.30 44.00
CA SER A 13 25.96 9.74 44.95
C SER A 13 24.68 8.90 44.86
N LEU A 14 24.30 8.41 43.66
CA LEU A 14 23.21 7.42 43.51
C LEU A 14 23.50 6.08 44.19
N LEU A 15 24.77 5.62 44.20
CA LEU A 15 25.17 4.31 44.74
C LEU A 15 25.66 4.35 46.20
N ARG A 16 26.11 5.50 46.73
CA ARG A 16 26.68 5.63 48.10
C ARG A 16 26.12 6.83 48.85
N LYS A 17 24.80 6.84 49.02
CA LYS A 17 24.00 7.95 49.57
C LYS A 17 24.42 8.42 50.96
N GLU A 18 24.74 7.51 51.88
CA GLU A 18 25.18 7.85 53.25
C GLU A 18 26.54 8.53 53.28
N ARG A 19 27.46 8.10 52.40
CA ARG A 19 28.82 8.62 52.36
C ARG A 19 28.88 10.04 51.80
N VAL A 20 28.14 10.31 50.72
CA VAL A 20 28.05 11.66 50.14
C VAL A 20 27.29 12.62 51.07
N SER A 21 26.26 12.14 51.77
CA SER A 21 25.59 12.95 52.80
C SER A 21 26.53 13.37 53.92
N ARG A 22 27.41 12.45 54.35
CA ARG A 22 28.39 12.71 55.41
C ARG A 22 29.50 13.65 54.96
N GLU A 23 30.02 13.48 53.74
CA GLU A 23 31.02 14.37 53.15
C GLU A 23 30.46 15.80 52.96
N LEU A 24 29.21 15.94 52.51
CA LEU A 24 28.53 17.25 52.40
C LEU A 24 28.28 17.89 53.77
N ASP A 25 27.97 17.07 54.79
CA ASP A 25 27.87 17.51 56.19
C ASP A 25 29.20 18.03 56.74
N GLU A 26 30.28 17.31 56.46
CA GLU A 26 31.63 17.69 56.87
C GLU A 26 32.08 18.99 56.18
N GLU A 27 31.83 19.15 54.88
CA GLU A 27 32.15 20.38 54.14
C GLU A 27 31.36 21.60 54.62
N LEU A 28 30.04 21.47 54.77
CA LEU A 28 29.18 22.59 55.20
C LEU A 28 29.48 23.03 56.64
N ASN A 29 29.76 22.08 57.53
CA ASN A 29 30.21 22.40 58.89
C ASN A 29 31.61 23.04 58.88
N GLY A 30 32.52 22.56 58.04
CA GLY A 30 33.85 23.17 57.86
C GLY A 30 33.79 24.61 57.36
N PHE A 31 32.90 24.92 56.41
CA PHE A 31 32.67 26.30 55.94
C PHE A 31 32.07 27.21 57.02
N LEU A 32 31.21 26.66 57.88
CA LEU A 32 30.67 27.39 59.03
C LEU A 32 31.74 27.69 60.06
N ASP A 33 32.56 26.69 60.40
CA ASP A 33 33.61 26.84 61.40
C ASP A 33 34.67 27.84 60.96
N MET A 34 35.05 27.87 59.67
CA MET A 34 35.92 28.91 59.12
C MET A 34 35.30 30.32 59.20
N ALA A 35 34.01 30.47 58.87
CA ALA A 35 33.32 31.75 58.96
C ALA A 35 33.17 32.24 60.42
N VAL A 36 33.04 31.30 61.37
CA VAL A 36 33.01 31.58 62.80
C VAL A 36 34.39 32.01 63.30
N GLU A 37 35.46 31.32 62.90
CA GLU A 37 36.84 31.70 63.23
C GLU A 37 37.21 33.09 62.68
N GLU A 38 36.77 33.43 61.48
CA GLU A 38 37.00 34.73 60.88
C GLU A 38 36.30 35.85 61.67
N LYS A 39 35.06 35.64 62.14
CA LYS A 39 34.39 36.60 63.02
C LYS A 39 35.00 36.65 64.43
N MET A 40 35.55 35.54 64.91
CA MET A 40 36.33 35.53 66.16
C MET A 40 37.62 36.34 66.07
N LYS A 41 38.32 36.31 64.91
CA LYS A 41 39.50 37.16 64.66
C LYS A 41 39.18 38.66 64.69
N HIS A 42 37.92 39.04 64.47
CA HIS A 42 37.44 40.42 64.56
C HIS A 42 36.88 40.78 65.96
N GLY A 43 37.14 39.96 66.98
CA GLY A 43 36.86 40.28 68.39
C GLY A 43 35.50 39.79 68.93
N MET A 44 34.74 38.99 68.17
CA MET A 44 33.48 38.40 68.67
C MET A 44 33.73 37.15 69.53
N SER A 45 32.89 36.97 70.56
CA SER A 45 32.87 35.72 71.34
C SER A 45 32.39 34.55 70.45
N ARG A 46 32.89 33.33 70.71
CA ARG A 46 32.53 32.14 69.91
C ARG A 46 31.01 31.90 69.81
N LYS A 47 30.27 32.16 70.89
CA LYS A 47 28.81 32.02 70.92
C LYS A 47 28.11 33.05 70.03
N ASP A 48 28.59 34.28 70.03
CA ASP A 48 28.02 35.37 69.24
C ASP A 48 28.40 35.24 67.76
N ALA A 49 29.62 34.78 67.46
CA ALA A 49 30.07 34.46 66.11
C ALA A 49 29.22 33.35 65.47
N HIS A 50 28.95 32.24 66.18
CA HIS A 50 28.05 31.18 65.67
C HIS A 50 26.63 31.69 65.41
N ARG A 51 26.11 32.55 66.31
CA ARG A 51 24.76 33.12 66.15
C ARG A 51 24.69 34.09 64.98
N ALA A 52 25.68 34.96 64.82
CA ALA A 52 25.76 35.93 63.74
C ALA A 52 25.91 35.25 62.37
N VAL A 53 26.74 34.21 62.26
CA VAL A 53 26.90 33.45 61.01
C VAL A 53 25.62 32.69 60.65
N ARG A 54 24.91 32.10 61.63
CA ARG A 54 23.61 31.45 61.40
C ARG A 54 22.50 32.43 60.98
N LEU A 55 22.53 33.67 61.50
CA LEU A 55 21.59 34.73 61.11
C LEU A 55 21.88 35.28 59.71
N GLU A 56 23.16 35.41 59.31
CA GLU A 56 23.55 35.89 57.98
C GLU A 56 23.40 34.85 56.88
N ARG A 57 23.77 33.59 57.13
CA ARG A 57 23.81 32.54 56.10
C ARG A 57 22.58 31.63 56.06
N GLY A 58 21.67 31.77 57.02
CA GLY A 58 20.44 30.98 57.08
C GLY A 58 20.62 29.56 57.61
N SER A 59 19.56 28.74 57.52
CA SER A 59 19.57 27.35 58.00
C SER A 59 20.35 26.44 57.05
N LEU A 60 21.29 25.67 57.59
CA LEU A 60 22.07 24.65 56.88
C LEU A 60 21.21 23.63 56.15
N ASP A 61 20.04 23.31 56.70
CA ASP A 61 19.13 22.34 56.11
C ASP A 61 18.57 22.84 54.78
N VAL A 62 18.39 24.16 54.64
CA VAL A 62 17.91 24.77 53.38
C VAL A 62 18.99 24.72 52.31
N THR A 63 20.24 25.05 52.66
CA THR A 63 21.38 25.01 51.75
C THR A 63 21.70 23.57 51.32
N LYS A 64 21.57 22.60 52.24
CA LYS A 64 21.62 21.17 51.92
C LYS A 64 20.58 20.76 50.90
N GLU A 65 19.33 21.20 51.09
CA GLU A 65 18.22 20.87 50.20
C GLU A 65 18.41 21.48 48.80
N GLU A 66 18.96 22.70 48.71
CA GLU A 66 19.32 23.35 47.44
C GLU A 66 20.42 22.60 46.70
N VAL A 67 21.51 22.23 47.38
CA VAL A 67 22.61 21.45 46.77
C VAL A 67 22.13 20.06 46.34
N ARG A 68 21.28 19.40 47.14
CA ARG A 68 20.67 18.11 46.78
C ARG A 68 19.72 18.19 45.60
N SER A 69 19.00 19.30 45.45
CA SER A 69 17.99 19.46 44.40
C SER A 69 18.55 20.02 43.08
N ALA A 70 19.80 20.50 43.07
CA ALA A 70 20.48 21.03 41.89
C ALA A 70 21.03 19.96 40.92
N GLY A 71 21.22 18.70 41.37
CA GLY A 71 21.83 17.63 40.58
C GLY A 71 20.85 16.79 39.74
N TRP A 72 21.29 16.29 38.58
CA TRP A 72 20.54 15.38 37.70
C TRP A 72 20.16 14.05 38.38
N GLU A 73 20.92 13.65 39.41
CA GLU A 73 20.68 12.43 40.19
C GLU A 73 19.38 12.50 40.99
N SER A 74 19.09 13.64 41.61
CA SER A 74 17.85 13.89 42.36
C SER A 74 16.65 13.82 41.42
N PHE A 75 16.82 14.31 40.18
CA PHE A 75 15.82 14.14 39.14
C PHE A 75 15.57 12.66 38.81
N VAL A 76 16.63 11.85 38.62
CA VAL A 76 16.51 10.40 38.36
C VAL A 76 15.87 9.66 39.54
N GLU A 77 16.30 9.94 40.78
CA GLU A 77 15.74 9.32 41.98
C GLU A 77 14.24 9.64 42.12
N THR A 78 13.86 10.90 41.87
CA THR A 78 12.45 11.27 41.97
C THR A 78 11.62 10.68 40.84
N CYS A 79 12.16 10.56 39.62
CA CYS A 79 11.49 9.84 38.52
C CYS A 79 11.30 8.35 38.84
N TRP A 80 12.28 7.70 39.47
CA TRP A 80 12.17 6.30 39.90
C TRP A 80 11.11 6.11 41.00
N GLN A 81 11.04 7.04 41.95
CA GLN A 81 10.00 7.05 42.97
C GLN A 81 8.60 7.21 42.35
N ASP A 82 8.46 8.14 41.39
CA ASP A 82 7.19 8.37 40.69
C ASP A 82 6.78 7.15 39.86
N PHE A 83 7.72 6.48 39.20
CA PHE A 83 7.50 5.23 38.48
C PHE A 83 7.00 4.10 39.40
N ARG A 84 7.71 3.84 40.51
CA ARG A 84 7.32 2.79 41.47
C ARG A 84 5.96 3.10 42.10
N PHE A 85 5.69 4.37 42.39
CA PHE A 85 4.40 4.83 42.88
C PHE A 85 3.29 4.57 41.85
N ALA A 86 3.51 4.96 40.60
CA ALA A 86 2.54 4.79 39.52
C ALA A 86 2.20 3.31 39.29
N VAL A 87 3.19 2.42 39.23
CA VAL A 87 2.98 0.97 39.13
C VAL A 87 2.12 0.45 40.29
N ARG A 88 2.40 0.90 41.52
CA ARG A 88 1.62 0.51 42.70
C ARG A 88 0.17 1.00 42.61
N MET A 89 -0.05 2.22 42.11
CA MET A 89 -1.41 2.76 41.95
C MET A 89 -2.19 2.07 40.84
N LEU A 90 -1.55 1.71 39.73
CA LEU A 90 -2.18 0.96 38.65
C LEU A 90 -2.60 -0.44 39.09
N ARG A 91 -1.77 -1.12 39.90
CA ARG A 91 -2.12 -2.42 40.51
C ARG A 91 -3.29 -2.35 41.49
N LYS A 92 -3.47 -1.23 42.19
CA LYS A 92 -4.60 -1.03 43.11
C LYS A 92 -5.94 -0.77 42.40
N SER A 93 -5.91 -0.40 41.12
CA SER A 93 -7.12 -0.15 40.32
C SER A 93 -7.10 -0.97 39.02
N PRO A 94 -7.15 -2.30 39.11
CA PRO A 94 -6.96 -3.18 37.95
C PRO A 94 -8.03 -2.96 36.86
N GLY A 95 -9.30 -2.72 37.24
CA GLY A 95 -10.36 -2.46 36.28
C GLY A 95 -10.14 -1.19 35.46
N PHE A 96 -9.76 -0.09 36.11
CA PHE A 96 -9.38 1.16 35.41
C PHE A 96 -8.21 0.92 34.46
N THR A 97 -7.15 0.26 34.96
CA THR A 97 -5.92 0.02 34.20
C THR A 97 -6.21 -0.85 32.97
N ALA A 98 -7.02 -1.91 33.11
CA ALA A 98 -7.40 -2.79 32.01
C ALA A 98 -8.22 -2.04 30.95
N VAL A 99 -9.26 -1.30 31.36
CA VAL A 99 -10.09 -0.52 30.42
C VAL A 99 -9.26 0.52 29.69
N ALA A 100 -8.38 1.25 30.41
CA ALA A 100 -7.54 2.26 29.80
C ALA A 100 -6.53 1.67 28.81
N ILE A 101 -5.87 0.56 29.15
CA ILE A 101 -4.93 -0.13 28.26
C ILE A 101 -5.65 -0.66 27.02
N LEU A 102 -6.80 -1.34 27.17
CA LEU A 102 -7.56 -1.89 26.05
C LEU A 102 -8.07 -0.79 25.11
N THR A 103 -8.56 0.33 25.67
CA THR A 103 -9.05 1.47 24.88
C THR A 103 -7.92 2.11 24.06
N LEU A 104 -6.75 2.30 24.67
CA LEU A 104 -5.57 2.79 23.97
C LEU A 104 -5.01 1.77 22.98
N ALA A 105 -5.02 0.48 23.30
CA ALA A 105 -4.56 -0.57 22.41
C ALA A 105 -5.38 -0.63 21.12
N LEU A 106 -6.71 -0.51 21.23
CA LEU A 106 -7.58 -0.47 20.06
C LEU A 106 -7.33 0.78 19.21
N GLY A 107 -7.28 1.96 19.84
CA GLY A 107 -7.04 3.23 19.15
C GLY A 107 -5.67 3.29 18.48
N ILE A 108 -4.61 3.00 19.22
CA ILE A 108 -3.23 3.02 18.71
C ILE A 108 -3.04 1.90 17.70
N GLY A 109 -3.45 0.67 18.01
CA GLY A 109 -3.25 -0.49 17.15
C GLY A 109 -3.94 -0.39 15.80
N ALA A 110 -5.19 0.09 15.76
CA ALA A 110 -5.90 0.30 14.49
C ALA A 110 -5.22 1.39 13.64
N ASN A 111 -4.81 2.52 14.25
CA ASN A 111 -4.06 3.57 13.54
C ASN A 111 -2.70 3.06 13.04
N THR A 112 -1.98 2.28 13.85
CA THR A 112 -0.69 1.70 13.46
C THR A 112 -0.84 0.70 12.32
N ALA A 113 -1.87 -0.16 12.32
CA ALA A 113 -2.12 -1.12 11.25
C ALA A 113 -2.45 -0.42 9.92
N ILE A 114 -3.36 0.55 9.93
CA ILE A 114 -3.76 1.29 8.72
C ILE A 114 -2.61 2.16 8.23
N PHE A 115 -1.89 2.85 9.13
CA PHE A 115 -0.70 3.60 8.75
C PHE A 115 0.36 2.68 8.11
N SER A 116 0.52 1.44 8.59
CA SER A 116 1.42 0.47 7.95
C SER A 116 1.01 0.15 6.52
N LEU A 117 -0.29 -0.04 6.25
CA LEU A 117 -0.78 -0.26 4.88
C LEU A 117 -0.59 0.99 4.02
N THR A 118 -0.93 2.17 4.54
CA THR A 118 -0.74 3.46 3.87
C THR A 118 0.74 3.72 3.58
N ASP A 119 1.64 3.44 4.52
CA ASP A 119 3.08 3.58 4.32
C ASP A 119 3.55 2.66 3.19
N GLN A 120 3.16 1.39 3.21
CA GLN A 120 3.60 0.43 2.21
C GLN A 120 3.04 0.67 0.80
N ILE A 121 1.83 1.24 0.70
CA ILE A 121 1.15 1.44 -0.59
C ILE A 121 1.39 2.85 -1.16
N LEU A 122 1.39 3.88 -0.30
CA LEU A 122 1.38 5.29 -0.74
C LEU A 122 2.65 6.07 -0.42
N LEU A 123 3.39 5.73 0.65
CA LEU A 123 4.51 6.56 1.14
C LEU A 123 5.88 5.92 0.99
N ARG A 124 5.93 4.60 0.75
CA ARG A 124 7.19 3.86 0.62
C ARG A 124 7.76 4.13 -0.77
N GLU A 125 8.83 4.91 -0.79
CA GLU A 125 9.62 5.15 -1.97
C GLU A 125 10.35 3.88 -2.42
N LEU A 126 10.70 3.84 -3.71
CA LEU A 126 11.52 2.78 -4.27
C LEU A 126 12.87 2.71 -3.54
N PRO A 127 13.40 1.50 -3.24
CA PRO A 127 14.66 1.31 -2.51
C PRO A 127 15.89 1.55 -3.41
N VAL A 128 15.94 2.73 -4.03
CA VAL A 128 16.95 3.18 -4.99
C VAL A 128 17.47 4.57 -4.58
N PRO A 129 18.69 4.95 -4.97
CA PRO A 129 19.18 6.31 -4.72
C PRO A 129 18.32 7.37 -5.41
N HIS A 130 18.06 8.48 -4.72
CA HIS A 130 17.32 9.64 -5.24
C HIS A 130 15.99 9.29 -5.95
N PRO A 131 15.04 8.61 -5.28
CA PRO A 131 13.78 8.20 -5.89
C PRO A 131 12.93 9.40 -6.34
N GLU A 132 13.10 10.58 -5.73
CA GLU A 132 12.44 11.83 -6.09
C GLU A 132 12.74 12.31 -7.52
N GLN A 133 13.79 11.77 -8.15
CA GLN A 133 14.17 12.09 -9.52
C GLN A 133 13.52 11.17 -10.56
N LEU A 134 12.78 10.14 -10.14
CA LEU A 134 12.12 9.19 -11.03
C LEU A 134 10.73 9.70 -11.43
N PHE A 135 10.44 9.65 -12.73
CA PHE A 135 9.18 10.08 -13.31
C PHE A 135 8.67 9.07 -14.33
N ILE A 136 7.38 8.77 -14.29
CA ILE A 136 6.67 7.93 -15.25
C ILE A 136 6.24 8.82 -16.41
N LEU A 137 6.50 8.38 -17.64
CA LEU A 137 6.09 9.10 -18.83
C LEU A 137 4.61 8.81 -19.12
N ARG A 138 3.82 9.85 -19.37
CA ARG A 138 2.39 9.74 -19.74
C ARG A 138 2.11 10.47 -21.04
N SER A 139 1.27 9.89 -21.89
CA SER A 139 0.81 10.51 -23.13
C SER A 139 -0.72 10.47 -23.22
N PRO A 140 -1.42 11.34 -22.46
CA PRO A 140 -2.89 11.35 -22.45
C PRO A 140 -3.45 11.72 -23.83
N GLY A 141 -4.48 11.00 -24.25
CA GLY A 141 -5.19 11.26 -25.51
C GLY A 141 -5.58 9.97 -26.25
N PRO A 142 -6.19 10.07 -27.44
CA PRO A 142 -6.74 8.93 -28.17
C PRO A 142 -5.62 8.01 -28.69
N ASN A 143 -5.59 6.75 -28.24
CA ASN A 143 -4.61 5.77 -28.72
C ASN A 143 -5.02 5.20 -30.07
N HIS A 144 -4.04 4.88 -30.90
CA HIS A 144 -4.22 4.24 -32.19
C HIS A 144 -3.20 3.12 -32.32
N GLY A 145 -3.54 2.10 -33.10
CA GLY A 145 -2.75 0.87 -33.18
C GLY A 145 -3.10 -0.09 -32.05
N HIS A 146 -2.22 -1.05 -31.81
CA HIS A 146 -2.39 -2.03 -30.75
C HIS A 146 -1.79 -1.46 -29.46
N THR A 147 -2.57 -1.45 -28.38
CA THR A 147 -2.09 -1.04 -27.05
C THR A 147 -2.45 -2.13 -26.06
N TRP A 148 -1.46 -2.60 -25.31
CA TRP A 148 -1.65 -3.61 -24.27
C TRP A 148 -0.60 -3.39 -23.21
N GLY A 149 -0.90 -3.54 -21.93
CA GLY A 149 0.02 -3.17 -20.87
C GLY A 149 -0.18 -4.02 -19.64
N ASP A 150 0.62 -3.73 -18.62
CA ASP A 150 0.19 -4.04 -17.25
C ASP A 150 -0.92 -3.02 -16.88
N VAL A 151 -1.67 -3.25 -15.78
CA VAL A 151 -2.89 -2.57 -15.24
C VAL A 151 -2.89 -1.01 -15.21
N ASP A 152 -1.83 -0.35 -15.67
CA ASP A 152 -1.82 1.07 -15.98
C ASP A 152 -2.59 1.34 -17.29
N GLN A 153 -3.79 1.91 -17.14
CA GLN A 153 -4.61 2.54 -18.19
C GLN A 153 -3.79 2.86 -19.46
N GLY A 154 -4.15 2.24 -20.59
CA GLY A 154 -3.39 2.20 -21.84
C GLY A 154 -2.85 3.54 -22.41
N ALA A 155 -3.17 4.69 -21.83
CA ALA A 155 -2.56 5.99 -22.12
C ALA A 155 -1.09 6.17 -21.65
N GLN A 156 -0.43 5.12 -21.16
CA GLN A 156 0.93 5.18 -20.57
C GLN A 156 1.94 4.18 -21.18
N SER A 157 1.54 3.41 -22.19
CA SER A 157 2.42 2.44 -22.86
C SER A 157 3.03 3.02 -24.13
N PHE A 158 4.31 2.76 -24.35
CA PHE A 158 5.05 3.18 -25.54
C PHE A 158 5.47 1.95 -26.35
N SER A 159 5.73 2.13 -27.65
CA SER A 159 6.39 1.09 -28.43
C SER A 159 7.88 1.05 -28.10
N TYR A 160 8.52 -0.11 -28.24
CA TYR A 160 9.96 -0.23 -27.99
C TYR A 160 10.81 0.67 -28.90
N PRO A 161 10.50 0.87 -30.20
CA PRO A 161 11.18 1.87 -31.01
C PRO A 161 11.01 3.30 -30.50
N MET A 162 9.82 3.68 -30.04
CA MET A 162 9.57 5.00 -29.43
C MET A 162 10.40 5.19 -28.16
N TYR A 163 10.50 4.17 -27.30
CA TYR A 163 11.39 4.18 -26.16
C TYR A 163 12.86 4.42 -26.57
N LYS A 164 13.36 3.74 -27.61
CA LYS A 164 14.71 3.96 -28.13
C LYS A 164 14.91 5.40 -28.62
N ASP A 165 13.98 5.94 -29.40
CA ASP A 165 14.03 7.32 -29.88
C ASP A 165 14.07 8.33 -28.71
N LEU A 166 13.22 8.14 -27.70
CA LEU A 166 13.18 8.98 -26.51
C LEU A 166 14.47 8.85 -25.71
N ARG A 167 15.00 7.64 -25.52
CA ARG A 167 16.27 7.40 -24.83
C ARG A 167 17.43 8.16 -25.48
N GLU A 168 17.48 8.20 -26.80
CA GLU A 168 18.55 8.84 -27.55
C GLU A 168 18.42 10.37 -27.61
N ARG A 169 17.19 10.89 -27.71
CA ARG A 169 16.93 12.32 -27.95
C ARG A 169 16.64 13.13 -26.69
N ALA A 170 16.04 12.52 -25.66
CA ALA A 170 15.57 13.22 -24.47
C ALA A 170 16.71 13.47 -23.46
N THR A 171 17.50 14.52 -23.72
CA THR A 171 18.66 14.89 -22.89
C THR A 171 18.31 15.41 -21.50
N VAL A 172 17.04 15.61 -21.18
CA VAL A 172 16.58 16.05 -19.85
C VAL A 172 16.75 14.95 -18.78
N PHE A 173 16.79 13.69 -19.21
CA PHE A 173 16.98 12.55 -18.33
C PHE A 173 18.47 12.19 -18.18
N SER A 174 18.86 11.73 -16.99
CA SER A 174 20.10 11.00 -16.75
C SER A 174 20.05 9.58 -17.32
N GLY A 175 18.84 9.00 -17.39
CA GLY A 175 18.57 7.71 -18.01
C GLY A 175 17.07 7.48 -18.15
N LEU A 176 16.69 6.74 -19.19
CA LEU A 176 15.33 6.28 -19.46
C LEU A 176 15.32 4.76 -19.43
N LEU A 177 14.46 4.16 -18.63
CA LEU A 177 14.29 2.71 -18.53
C LEU A 177 12.92 2.30 -19.01
N ALA A 178 12.83 1.04 -19.42
CA ALA A 178 11.60 0.43 -19.86
C ALA A 178 11.44 -0.91 -19.16
N CYS A 179 10.24 -1.20 -18.65
CA CYS A 179 9.99 -2.42 -17.91
C CYS A 179 8.52 -2.84 -18.02
N ARG A 180 8.31 -4.12 -18.34
CA ARG A 180 7.00 -4.76 -18.34
C ARG A 180 7.06 -6.09 -17.59
N ARG A 181 6.03 -6.37 -16.80
CA ARG A 181 5.85 -7.68 -16.20
C ARG A 181 5.26 -8.69 -17.19
N ILE A 182 5.74 -9.92 -17.10
CA ILE A 182 5.19 -11.09 -17.76
C ILE A 182 5.14 -12.26 -16.78
N THR A 183 4.34 -13.27 -17.10
CA THR A 183 4.37 -14.56 -16.42
C THR A 183 5.14 -15.54 -17.30
N VAL A 184 6.02 -16.33 -16.69
CA VAL A 184 6.82 -17.35 -17.38
C VAL A 184 6.83 -18.63 -16.58
N ASN A 185 6.99 -19.76 -17.25
CA ASN A 185 7.14 -21.06 -16.61
C ASN A 185 8.61 -21.37 -16.38
N VAL A 186 9.00 -21.60 -15.13
CA VAL A 186 10.34 -22.08 -14.79
C VAL A 186 10.28 -23.56 -14.48
N SER A 187 11.12 -24.34 -15.15
CA SER A 187 11.26 -25.78 -14.88
C SER A 187 12.57 -26.06 -14.14
N GLY A 188 12.49 -26.76 -13.01
CA GLY A 188 13.64 -27.15 -12.20
C GLY A 188 13.31 -28.30 -11.25
N HIS A 189 14.26 -29.24 -11.08
CA HIS A 189 14.14 -30.37 -10.15
C HIS A 189 12.86 -31.25 -10.30
N GLY A 190 12.30 -31.34 -11.50
CA GLY A 190 11.15 -32.19 -11.81
C GLY A 190 9.78 -31.50 -11.70
N GLU A 191 9.75 -30.23 -11.28
CA GLU A 191 8.53 -29.42 -11.20
C GLU A 191 8.61 -28.23 -12.17
N THR A 192 7.45 -27.84 -12.72
CA THR A 192 7.29 -26.62 -13.52
C THR A 192 6.36 -25.68 -12.78
N GLN A 193 6.85 -24.47 -12.51
CA GLN A 193 6.11 -23.45 -11.77
C GLN A 193 5.97 -22.18 -12.60
N ALA A 194 4.77 -21.61 -12.63
CA ALA A 194 4.55 -20.26 -13.14
C ALA A 194 5.11 -19.23 -12.14
N VAL A 195 5.98 -18.34 -12.64
CA VAL A 195 6.61 -17.27 -11.86
C VAL A 195 6.48 -15.95 -12.60
N HIS A 196 6.59 -14.83 -11.88
CA HIS A 196 6.57 -13.50 -12.48
C HIS A 196 7.98 -13.05 -12.88
N ALA A 197 8.14 -12.60 -14.11
CA ALA A 197 9.38 -12.04 -14.62
C ALA A 197 9.17 -10.61 -15.16
N ASP A 198 10.20 -9.78 -15.09
CA ASP A 198 10.19 -8.46 -15.72
C ASP A 198 11.05 -8.49 -16.98
N LEU A 199 10.45 -8.13 -18.12
CA LEU A 199 11.18 -7.76 -19.34
C LEU A 199 11.69 -6.33 -19.18
N ILE A 200 13.01 -6.18 -19.09
CA ILE A 200 13.66 -4.90 -18.78
C ILE A 200 14.61 -4.44 -19.88
N SER A 201 14.70 -3.13 -20.06
CA SER A 201 15.75 -2.53 -20.89
C SER A 201 17.14 -2.81 -20.32
N GLY A 202 18.16 -2.85 -21.17
CA GLY A 202 19.54 -3.15 -20.76
C GLY A 202 20.09 -2.15 -19.73
N ASN A 203 19.68 -0.88 -19.81
CA ASN A 203 20.08 0.17 -18.88
C ASN A 203 19.18 0.30 -17.63
N PHE A 204 18.26 -0.64 -17.41
CA PHE A 204 17.29 -0.60 -16.29
C PHE A 204 17.98 -0.47 -14.93
N PHE A 205 18.90 -1.38 -14.61
CA PHE A 205 19.62 -1.37 -13.33
C PHE A 205 20.56 -0.17 -13.20
N GLN A 206 21.18 0.27 -14.30
CA GLN A 206 22.05 1.45 -14.33
C GLN A 206 21.27 2.74 -14.03
N THR A 207 20.09 2.90 -14.63
CA THR A 207 19.22 4.06 -14.43
C THR A 207 18.67 4.11 -13.00
N LEU A 208 18.41 2.94 -12.39
CA LEU A 208 18.00 2.82 -10.99
C LEU A 208 19.17 2.81 -10.01
N GLU A 209 20.41 2.82 -10.49
CA GLU A 209 21.63 2.72 -9.69
C GLU A 209 21.65 1.50 -8.73
N VAL A 210 21.07 0.39 -9.20
CA VAL A 210 21.00 -0.87 -8.44
C VAL A 210 22.32 -1.63 -8.61
N GLN A 211 22.85 -2.14 -7.51
CA GLN A 211 24.06 -2.96 -7.48
C GLN A 211 23.71 -4.46 -7.39
N PRO A 212 24.54 -5.37 -7.95
CA PRO A 212 24.35 -6.81 -7.79
C PRO A 212 24.64 -7.24 -6.35
N ALA A 213 23.90 -8.22 -5.85
CA ALA A 213 24.30 -9.01 -4.68
C ALA A 213 25.32 -10.10 -5.04
N LEU A 214 25.20 -10.65 -6.26
CA LEU A 214 26.07 -11.69 -6.80
C LEU A 214 26.18 -11.52 -8.32
N GLY A 215 27.35 -11.77 -8.90
CA GLY A 215 27.57 -11.73 -10.35
C GLY A 215 27.50 -10.31 -10.92
N ARG A 216 26.85 -10.17 -12.09
CA ARG A 216 26.65 -8.88 -12.78
C ARG A 216 25.18 -8.63 -13.05
N LEU A 217 24.82 -7.36 -13.21
CA LEU A 217 23.50 -6.95 -13.71
C LEU A 217 23.57 -6.63 -15.20
N PHE A 218 22.40 -6.44 -15.82
CA PHE A 218 22.31 -6.02 -17.21
C PHE A 218 22.83 -4.60 -17.40
N THR A 219 23.42 -4.38 -18.56
CA THR A 219 23.85 -3.07 -19.05
C THR A 219 23.31 -2.85 -20.47
N SER A 220 23.46 -1.65 -21.02
CA SER A 220 23.08 -1.36 -22.40
C SER A 220 23.74 -2.29 -23.43
N SER A 221 24.88 -2.93 -23.12
CA SER A 221 25.51 -3.91 -24.02
C SER A 221 24.81 -5.26 -24.04
N ASP A 222 23.92 -5.54 -23.09
CA ASP A 222 23.07 -6.75 -23.11
C ASP A 222 21.78 -6.54 -23.94
N GLU A 223 21.48 -5.30 -24.37
CA GLU A 223 20.36 -4.96 -25.25
C GLU A 223 20.85 -4.85 -26.71
N THR A 224 21.18 -5.99 -27.32
CA THR A 224 21.69 -6.07 -28.70
C THR A 224 20.58 -6.44 -29.70
N ALA A 225 20.75 -7.50 -30.48
CA ALA A 225 19.72 -7.97 -31.40
C ALA A 225 18.60 -8.73 -30.67
N PRO A 226 17.37 -8.74 -31.20
CA PRO A 226 16.27 -9.53 -30.65
C PRO A 226 16.68 -11.01 -30.47
N GLY A 227 16.46 -11.55 -29.28
CA GLY A 227 16.80 -12.93 -28.93
C GLY A 227 18.29 -13.25 -28.75
N ALA A 228 19.21 -12.28 -28.87
CA ALA A 228 20.64 -12.57 -28.91
C ALA A 228 21.25 -12.96 -27.56
N ASN A 229 20.74 -12.41 -26.46
CA ASN A 229 21.30 -12.60 -25.13
C ASN A 229 20.35 -13.41 -24.25
N THR A 230 20.59 -14.72 -24.16
CA THR A 230 19.81 -15.67 -23.35
C THR A 230 20.32 -15.69 -21.90
N VAL A 231 20.13 -14.57 -21.19
CA VAL A 231 20.60 -14.36 -19.82
C VAL A 231 19.45 -13.94 -18.90
N ALA A 232 19.58 -14.27 -17.61
CA ALA A 232 18.62 -13.88 -16.57
C ALA A 232 19.35 -13.34 -15.32
N VAL A 233 18.71 -12.40 -14.63
CA VAL A 233 19.10 -11.97 -13.28
C VAL A 233 17.99 -12.38 -12.32
N LEU A 234 18.36 -13.02 -11.20
CA LEU A 234 17.38 -13.43 -10.19
C LEU A 234 17.10 -12.27 -9.23
N SER A 235 15.87 -12.18 -8.71
CA SER A 235 15.63 -11.38 -7.52
C SER A 235 16.22 -12.06 -6.29
N TYR A 236 16.59 -11.26 -5.27
CA TYR A 236 17.19 -11.81 -4.06
C TYR A 236 16.22 -12.74 -3.31
N SER A 237 14.93 -12.43 -3.30
CA SER A 237 13.88 -13.24 -2.68
C SER A 237 13.74 -14.60 -3.36
N TYR A 238 13.69 -14.62 -4.69
CA TYR A 238 13.60 -15.87 -5.46
C TYR A 238 14.85 -16.74 -5.28
N TRP A 239 16.04 -16.14 -5.36
CA TRP A 239 17.30 -16.84 -5.11
C TRP A 239 17.36 -17.45 -3.70
N SER A 240 16.93 -16.71 -2.67
CA SER A 240 16.91 -17.21 -1.29
C SER A 240 15.87 -18.30 -1.07
N ARG A 241 14.66 -18.17 -1.64
CA ARG A 241 13.54 -19.10 -1.44
C ARG A 241 13.74 -20.40 -2.21
N GLN A 242 14.11 -20.31 -3.48
CA GLN A 242 14.19 -21.47 -4.38
C GLN A 242 15.55 -22.17 -4.35
N PHE A 243 16.63 -21.42 -4.16
CA PHE A 243 18.00 -21.95 -4.23
C PHE A 243 18.75 -21.85 -2.90
N GLY A 244 18.07 -21.51 -1.80
CA GLY A 244 18.70 -21.42 -0.47
C GLY A 244 19.84 -20.40 -0.37
N ALA A 245 19.85 -19.38 -1.24
CA ALA A 245 20.94 -18.44 -1.40
C ALA A 245 22.30 -19.08 -1.78
N ASP A 246 22.27 -20.18 -2.55
CA ASP A 246 23.48 -20.84 -3.06
C ASP A 246 24.18 -20.00 -4.16
N PRO A 247 25.43 -19.54 -3.95
CA PRO A 247 26.17 -18.78 -4.97
C PRO A 247 26.54 -19.61 -6.21
N SER A 248 26.43 -20.94 -6.15
CA SER A 248 26.72 -21.83 -7.28
C SER A 248 25.72 -21.69 -8.44
N ILE A 249 24.62 -20.95 -8.27
CA ILE A 249 23.64 -20.68 -9.32
C ILE A 249 24.21 -19.83 -10.46
N LEU A 250 25.28 -19.08 -10.21
CA LEU A 250 25.91 -18.21 -11.19
C LEU A 250 26.42 -19.03 -12.40
N ASN A 251 26.15 -18.55 -13.60
CA ASN A 251 26.45 -19.18 -14.88
C ASN A 251 25.79 -20.55 -15.12
N LYS A 252 24.80 -20.94 -14.29
CA LYS A 252 24.00 -22.14 -14.56
C LYS A 252 22.80 -21.80 -15.45
N PRO A 253 22.37 -22.74 -16.30
CA PRO A 253 21.16 -22.58 -17.08
C PRO A 253 19.93 -22.76 -16.18
N LEU A 254 18.96 -21.87 -16.35
CA LEU A 254 17.61 -21.97 -15.82
C LEU A 254 16.66 -22.09 -17.01
N ALA A 255 15.90 -23.17 -17.08
CA ALA A 255 14.94 -23.35 -18.17
C ALA A 255 13.68 -22.52 -17.89
N VAL A 256 13.42 -21.53 -18.75
CA VAL A 256 12.30 -20.60 -18.69
C VAL A 256 11.54 -20.69 -20.00
N ASN A 257 10.25 -21.07 -19.96
CA ASN A 257 9.43 -21.43 -21.13
C ASN A 257 10.15 -22.46 -22.03
N GLY A 258 10.82 -23.44 -21.42
CA GLY A 258 11.63 -24.43 -22.12
C GLY A 258 12.95 -23.92 -22.71
N ILE A 259 13.25 -22.62 -22.61
CA ILE A 259 14.47 -22.00 -23.14
C ILE A 259 15.51 -21.86 -22.02
N PRO A 260 16.74 -22.36 -22.20
CA PRO A 260 17.79 -22.22 -21.19
C PRO A 260 18.32 -20.78 -21.14
N LEU A 261 18.03 -20.08 -20.05
CA LEU A 261 18.60 -18.76 -19.72
C LEU A 261 19.76 -18.93 -18.74
N THR A 262 20.92 -18.36 -19.04
CA THR A 262 22.07 -18.39 -18.12
C THR A 262 21.90 -17.36 -17.03
N VAL A 263 21.98 -17.77 -15.76
CA VAL A 263 21.91 -16.85 -14.62
C VAL A 263 23.23 -16.07 -14.51
N VAL A 264 23.19 -14.77 -14.79
CA VAL A 264 24.41 -13.90 -14.78
C VAL A 264 24.57 -13.09 -13.50
N GLY A 265 23.54 -13.05 -12.65
CA GLY A 265 23.63 -12.38 -11.35
C GLY A 265 22.33 -12.40 -10.55
N VAL A 266 22.42 -11.78 -9.37
CA VAL A 266 21.31 -11.63 -8.43
C VAL A 266 21.21 -10.15 -8.04
N ALA A 267 20.00 -9.58 -8.10
CA ALA A 267 19.75 -8.20 -7.69
C ALA A 267 20.00 -8.00 -6.17
N ARG A 268 20.28 -6.75 -5.74
CA ARG A 268 20.50 -6.45 -4.32
C ARG A 268 19.34 -6.92 -3.43
N LYS A 269 19.67 -7.29 -2.20
CA LYS A 269 18.67 -7.52 -1.15
C LYS A 269 17.79 -6.29 -0.95
N GLY A 270 16.48 -6.51 -0.88
CA GLY A 270 15.47 -5.46 -0.66
C GLY A 270 15.09 -4.66 -1.91
N PHE A 271 15.60 -5.00 -3.10
CA PHE A 271 15.08 -4.45 -4.36
C PHE A 271 13.94 -5.33 -4.88
N TYR A 272 12.84 -4.68 -5.27
CA TYR A 272 11.56 -5.32 -5.56
C TYR A 272 11.03 -5.00 -6.97
N GLY A 273 11.87 -4.43 -7.84
CA GLY A 273 11.44 -3.91 -9.13
C GLY A 273 10.88 -2.49 -9.03
N VAL A 274 10.20 -2.04 -10.09
CA VAL A 274 9.59 -0.69 -10.17
C VAL A 274 8.07 -0.69 -9.95
N GLN A 275 7.44 -1.87 -9.83
CA GLN A 275 6.02 -2.01 -9.54
C GLN A 275 5.80 -2.28 -8.05
N ILE A 276 5.04 -1.41 -7.37
CA ILE A 276 4.75 -1.59 -5.95
C ILE A 276 3.75 -2.72 -5.74
N GLY A 277 4.00 -3.52 -4.71
CA GLY A 277 3.08 -4.57 -4.29
C GLY A 277 3.22 -5.86 -5.09
N LEU A 278 4.25 -6.00 -5.94
CA LEU A 278 4.53 -7.22 -6.66
C LEU A 278 6.04 -7.33 -6.95
N THR A 279 6.72 -8.34 -6.40
CA THR A 279 8.16 -8.57 -6.65
C THR A 279 8.36 -9.54 -7.82
N PRO A 280 9.09 -9.18 -8.90
CA PRO A 280 9.46 -10.16 -9.91
C PRO A 280 10.44 -11.18 -9.33
N ASP A 281 10.31 -12.43 -9.75
CA ASP A 281 11.25 -13.51 -9.42
C ASP A 281 12.49 -13.45 -10.33
N LEU A 282 12.30 -13.00 -11.57
CA LEU A 282 13.32 -12.96 -12.63
C LEU A 282 13.32 -11.62 -13.36
N PHE A 283 14.49 -11.20 -13.82
CA PHE A 283 14.67 -10.10 -14.77
C PHE A 283 15.28 -10.65 -16.05
N ILE A 284 14.66 -10.35 -17.18
CA ILE A 284 15.02 -10.86 -18.50
C ILE A 284 15.16 -9.69 -19.48
N PRO A 285 16.12 -9.69 -20.42
CA PRO A 285 16.25 -8.61 -21.39
C PRO A 285 14.99 -8.44 -22.24
N VAL A 286 14.57 -7.20 -22.47
CA VAL A 286 13.41 -6.85 -23.32
C VAL A 286 13.54 -7.39 -24.75
N THR A 287 14.77 -7.63 -25.22
CA THR A 287 15.08 -8.26 -26.52
C THR A 287 14.60 -9.71 -26.62
N MET A 288 14.29 -10.37 -25.50
CA MET A 288 13.73 -11.73 -25.43
C MET A 288 12.19 -11.76 -25.52
N LYS A 289 11.53 -10.63 -25.84
CA LYS A 289 10.05 -10.53 -25.94
C LYS A 289 9.43 -11.70 -26.72
N ALA A 290 9.94 -11.99 -27.92
CA ALA A 290 9.37 -13.01 -28.81
C ALA A 290 9.43 -14.43 -28.22
N GLN A 291 10.41 -14.71 -27.37
CA GLN A 291 10.61 -16.00 -26.71
C GLN A 291 9.82 -16.11 -25.40
N MET A 292 9.71 -15.01 -24.65
CA MET A 292 9.12 -15.02 -23.31
C MET A 292 7.61 -14.72 -23.31
N ALA A 293 7.15 -13.94 -24.28
CA ALA A 293 5.75 -13.59 -24.50
C ALA A 293 5.44 -13.69 -26.01
N PRO A 294 5.37 -14.93 -26.55
CA PRO A 294 5.20 -15.15 -27.98
C PRO A 294 3.83 -14.64 -28.46
N ASN A 295 3.83 -13.73 -29.42
CA ASN A 295 2.64 -13.38 -30.18
C ASN A 295 3.06 -12.96 -31.61
N PRO A 296 2.60 -13.67 -32.67
CA PRO A 296 3.00 -13.41 -34.06
C PRO A 296 2.73 -11.98 -34.54
N ASN A 297 1.73 -11.33 -33.96
CA ASN A 297 1.28 -9.99 -34.32
C ASN A 297 1.95 -8.88 -33.49
N GLN A 298 2.74 -9.23 -32.47
CA GLN A 298 3.34 -8.25 -31.55
C GLN A 298 4.87 -8.32 -31.64
N ARG A 299 5.44 -7.74 -32.70
CA ARG A 299 6.89 -7.73 -32.88
C ARG A 299 7.54 -6.68 -31.97
N LEU A 300 8.75 -6.97 -31.51
CA LEU A 300 9.50 -6.03 -30.67
C LEU A 300 9.74 -4.68 -31.38
N GLU A 301 10.02 -4.72 -32.68
CA GLU A 301 10.33 -3.52 -33.49
C GLU A 301 9.09 -2.89 -34.16
N ASP A 302 7.87 -3.33 -33.81
CA ASP A 302 6.65 -2.72 -34.34
C ASP A 302 6.37 -1.39 -33.63
N ARG A 303 6.28 -0.30 -34.39
CA ARG A 303 5.97 1.04 -33.87
C ARG A 303 4.50 1.21 -33.49
N THR A 304 3.61 0.40 -34.06
CA THR A 304 2.16 0.47 -33.83
C THR A 304 1.74 -0.35 -32.62
N ASP A 305 2.65 -1.14 -32.04
CA ASP A 305 2.45 -1.96 -30.84
C ASP A 305 2.97 -1.23 -29.59
N HIS A 306 2.06 -0.66 -28.82
CA HIS A 306 2.33 0.13 -27.62
C HIS A 306 2.17 -0.74 -26.38
N TRP A 307 3.30 -1.14 -25.81
CA TRP A 307 3.28 -2.22 -24.82
C TRP A 307 4.19 -2.03 -23.62
N LEU A 308 5.05 -1.03 -23.70
CA LEU A 308 6.19 -0.90 -22.82
C LEU A 308 6.06 0.39 -22.00
N PRO A 309 5.78 0.29 -20.70
CA PRO A 309 5.82 1.43 -19.81
C PRO A 309 7.25 1.96 -19.65
N VAL A 310 7.37 3.29 -19.61
CA VAL A 310 8.66 3.98 -19.58
C VAL A 310 8.76 4.89 -18.35
N MET A 311 9.91 4.83 -17.68
CA MET A 311 10.25 5.70 -16.56
C MET A 311 11.59 6.36 -16.84
N GLY A 312 11.73 7.63 -16.49
CA GLY A 312 12.96 8.40 -16.64
C GLY A 312 13.46 8.94 -15.31
N ARG A 313 14.78 8.96 -15.12
CA ARG A 313 15.44 9.70 -14.04
C ARG A 313 15.79 11.09 -14.54
N LEU A 314 15.18 12.14 -14.01
CA LEU A 314 15.52 13.52 -14.36
C LEU A 314 16.91 13.89 -13.86
N LYS A 315 17.60 14.78 -14.59
CA LYS A 315 18.86 15.37 -14.12
C LYS A 315 18.64 16.17 -12.83
N PRO A 316 19.60 16.15 -11.88
CA PRO A 316 19.48 16.87 -10.62
C PRO A 316 19.15 18.36 -10.82
N GLY A 317 18.16 18.87 -10.07
CA GLY A 317 17.74 20.28 -10.11
C GLY A 317 16.82 20.69 -11.26
N THR A 318 16.44 19.76 -12.15
CA THR A 318 15.48 20.04 -13.23
C THR A 318 14.05 20.12 -12.69
N LYS A 319 13.33 21.21 -12.99
CA LYS A 319 11.90 21.33 -12.66
C LYS A 319 11.03 20.56 -13.66
N VAL A 320 9.99 19.88 -13.18
CA VAL A 320 9.06 19.08 -14.01
C VAL A 320 8.50 19.87 -15.19
N ALA A 321 7.94 21.06 -14.94
CA ALA A 321 7.36 21.90 -16.00
C ALA A 321 8.38 22.29 -17.09
N ARG A 322 9.66 22.46 -16.73
CA ARG A 322 10.72 22.71 -17.70
C ARG A 322 11.05 21.45 -18.49
N ALA A 323 11.11 20.31 -17.82
CA ALA A 323 11.36 19.03 -18.48
C ALA A 323 10.26 18.68 -19.49
N GLU A 324 9.00 18.85 -19.11
CA GLU A 324 7.86 18.64 -20.02
C GLU A 324 7.94 19.58 -21.24
N ALA A 325 8.28 20.85 -21.05
CA ALA A 325 8.45 21.81 -22.14
C ALA A 325 9.61 21.45 -23.09
N GLU A 326 10.72 20.92 -22.57
CA GLU A 326 11.86 20.45 -23.37
C GLU A 326 11.56 19.14 -24.10
N LEU A 327 10.63 18.32 -23.59
CA LEU A 327 10.21 17.06 -24.20
C LEU A 327 9.23 17.24 -25.36
N GLN A 328 8.35 18.25 -25.33
CA GLN A 328 7.37 18.45 -26.42
C GLN A 328 7.98 18.57 -27.82
N PRO A 329 9.04 19.37 -28.08
CA PRO A 329 9.63 19.47 -29.42
C PRO A 329 10.32 18.18 -29.88
N ILE A 330 10.64 17.25 -28.95
CA ILE A 330 11.18 15.92 -29.27
C ILE A 330 10.03 14.95 -29.58
N TYR A 331 8.95 15.04 -28.82
CA TYR A 331 7.81 14.12 -28.92
C TYR A 331 6.92 14.39 -30.13
N GLN A 332 6.67 15.66 -30.46
CA GLN A 332 5.75 16.04 -31.54
C GLN A 332 6.17 15.46 -32.91
N PRO A 333 7.44 15.51 -33.35
CA PRO A 333 7.86 14.87 -34.60
C PRO A 333 7.68 13.35 -34.61
N LEU A 334 7.81 12.70 -33.44
CA LEU A 334 7.59 11.25 -33.31
C LEU A 334 6.09 10.93 -33.45
N MET A 335 5.21 11.75 -32.88
CA MET A 335 3.76 11.64 -33.07
C MET A 335 3.34 11.89 -34.52
N GLU A 336 3.99 12.82 -35.24
CA GLU A 336 3.75 13.01 -36.67
C GLU A 336 4.16 11.79 -37.51
N SER A 337 5.29 11.16 -37.20
CA SER A 337 5.69 9.92 -37.89
C SER A 337 4.72 8.78 -37.61
N ASP A 338 4.29 8.63 -36.36
CA ASP A 338 3.35 7.59 -35.97
C ASP A 338 1.96 7.83 -36.57
N ALA A 339 1.49 9.07 -36.62
CA ALA A 339 0.22 9.41 -37.27
C ALA A 339 0.20 9.04 -38.77
N LYS A 340 1.34 9.17 -39.47
CA LYS A 340 1.48 8.73 -40.87
C LYS A 340 1.41 7.21 -40.99
N LEU A 341 2.06 6.49 -40.07
CA LEU A 341 2.01 5.01 -40.03
C LEU A 341 0.58 4.52 -39.83
N HIS A 342 -0.18 5.17 -38.94
CA HIS A 342 -1.58 4.87 -38.68
C HIS A 342 -2.55 5.45 -39.75
N LYS A 343 -2.04 6.15 -40.78
CA LYS A 343 -2.82 6.77 -41.86
C LYS A 343 -3.92 7.71 -41.34
N LEU A 344 -3.67 8.39 -40.22
CA LEU A 344 -4.64 9.32 -39.63
C LEU A 344 -4.85 10.53 -40.53
N SER A 345 -6.05 11.11 -40.51
CA SER A 345 -6.38 12.29 -41.29
C SER A 345 -7.40 13.18 -40.57
N GLY A 346 -7.60 14.41 -41.06
CA GLY A 346 -8.60 15.32 -40.53
C GLY A 346 -8.38 15.70 -39.06
N ASP A 347 -9.45 15.61 -38.26
CA ASP A 347 -9.41 15.99 -36.85
C ASP A 347 -8.72 14.95 -35.95
N ASP A 348 -8.73 13.67 -36.33
CA ASP A 348 -8.01 12.61 -35.59
C ASP A 348 -6.50 12.79 -35.70
N TRP A 349 -6.00 13.19 -36.87
CA TRP A 349 -4.60 13.60 -37.03
C TRP A 349 -4.25 14.71 -36.04
N LYS A 350 -5.03 15.80 -36.01
CA LYS A 350 -4.77 16.95 -35.13
C LYS A 350 -4.78 16.55 -33.66
N ARG A 351 -5.77 15.77 -33.23
CA ARG A 351 -5.90 15.28 -31.85
C ARG A 351 -4.69 14.40 -31.48
N PHE A 352 -4.28 13.50 -32.37
CA PHE A 352 -3.16 12.59 -32.13
C PHE A 352 -1.81 13.33 -32.01
N ILE A 353 -1.50 14.26 -32.93
CA ILE A 353 -0.22 14.99 -32.87
C ILE A 353 -0.16 16.03 -31.74
N SER A 354 -1.31 16.42 -31.20
CA SER A 354 -1.41 17.37 -30.08
C SER A 354 -1.21 16.73 -28.71
N LYS A 355 -0.96 15.41 -28.64
CA LYS A 355 -0.73 14.70 -27.39
C LYS A 355 0.49 15.25 -26.66
N PRO A 356 0.32 15.76 -25.42
CA PRO A 356 1.47 16.18 -24.63
C PRO A 356 2.19 14.97 -24.04
N LEU A 357 3.51 15.01 -24.00
CA LEU A 357 4.29 14.11 -23.14
C LEU A 357 4.40 14.74 -21.75
N LEU A 358 3.81 14.10 -20.74
CA LEU A 358 3.76 14.56 -19.35
C LEU A 358 4.55 13.65 -18.42
N LEU A 359 4.91 14.18 -17.25
CA LEU A 359 5.69 13.46 -16.24
C LEU A 359 4.89 13.32 -14.95
N ALA A 360 4.61 12.08 -14.55
CA ALA A 360 4.03 11.75 -13.26
C ALA A 360 5.13 11.33 -12.26
N GLY A 361 4.99 11.70 -10.99
CA GLY A 361 5.97 11.33 -9.97
C GLY A 361 6.10 9.81 -9.83
N GLY A 362 7.31 9.29 -10.01
CA GLY A 362 7.64 7.86 -9.99
C GLY A 362 8.43 7.40 -8.76
N ALA A 363 8.62 8.28 -7.76
CA ALA A 363 9.36 7.96 -6.53
C ALA A 363 8.80 6.75 -5.77
N HIS A 364 7.47 6.58 -5.83
CA HIS A 364 6.73 5.47 -5.25
C HIS A 364 6.47 4.36 -6.30
N GLY A 365 7.32 4.27 -7.33
CA GLY A 365 7.14 3.29 -8.40
C GLY A 365 5.85 3.45 -9.19
N ARG A 366 5.52 2.42 -9.98
CA ARG A 366 4.25 2.27 -10.68
C ARG A 366 3.30 1.49 -9.77
N LEU A 367 2.22 2.13 -9.32
CA LEU A 367 1.17 1.42 -8.59
C LEU A 367 0.39 0.54 -9.58
N VAL A 368 0.24 -0.74 -9.27
CA VAL A 368 -0.64 -1.67 -10.01
C VAL A 368 -2.11 -1.51 -9.58
N LEU A 369 -2.37 -0.72 -8.54
CA LEU A 369 -3.72 -0.42 -8.09
C LEU A 369 -4.38 0.60 -9.02
N GLN A 370 -5.58 0.26 -9.48
CA GLN A 370 -6.47 1.13 -10.24
C GLN A 370 -6.56 2.53 -9.62
N GLU A 371 -6.70 3.56 -10.47
CA GLU A 371 -7.03 4.91 -10.02
C GLU A 371 -8.19 4.86 -9.02
N GLY A 372 -7.96 5.37 -7.80
CA GLY A 372 -8.97 5.41 -6.75
C GLY A 372 -8.65 4.63 -5.48
N ALA A 373 -7.62 3.76 -5.43
CA ALA A 373 -7.25 3.07 -4.18
C ALA A 373 -6.77 4.01 -3.04
N GLN A 374 -6.34 5.23 -3.40
CA GLN A 374 -5.92 6.25 -2.44
C GLN A 374 -7.10 6.77 -1.59
N GLU A 375 -8.28 6.95 -2.19
CA GLU A 375 -9.42 7.57 -1.50
C GLU A 375 -9.94 6.69 -0.34
N PRO A 376 -10.20 5.38 -0.51
CA PRO A 376 -10.62 4.51 0.58
C PRO A 376 -9.59 4.46 1.71
N LEU A 377 -8.29 4.43 1.39
CA LEU A 377 -7.22 4.43 2.39
C LEU A 377 -7.21 5.74 3.19
N LEU A 378 -7.38 6.89 2.55
CA LEU A 378 -7.47 8.20 3.23
C LEU A 378 -8.71 8.31 4.11
N VAL A 379 -9.86 7.82 3.65
CA VAL A 379 -11.09 7.77 4.44
C VAL A 379 -10.90 6.84 5.65
N LEU A 380 -10.29 5.67 5.46
CA LEU A 380 -10.02 4.72 6.53
C LEU A 380 -9.07 5.32 7.58
N MET A 381 -8.00 6.00 7.14
CA MET A 381 -7.06 6.76 7.99
C MET A 381 -7.81 7.80 8.84
N SER A 382 -8.70 8.56 8.20
CA SER A 382 -9.51 9.58 8.87
C SER A 382 -10.43 8.96 9.94
N MET A 383 -11.06 7.82 9.64
CA MET A 383 -11.92 7.11 10.58
C MET A 383 -11.15 6.63 11.81
N VAL A 384 -9.98 5.99 11.64
CA VAL A 384 -9.22 5.54 12.81
C VAL A 384 -8.61 6.68 13.61
N GLY A 385 -8.29 7.80 12.97
CA GLY A 385 -7.95 9.05 13.68
C GLY A 385 -9.08 9.51 14.61
N LEU A 386 -10.34 9.49 14.14
CA LEU A 386 -11.51 9.79 14.97
C LEU A 386 -11.69 8.79 16.12
N VAL A 387 -11.46 7.50 15.88
CA VAL A 387 -11.54 6.46 16.93
C VAL A 387 -10.52 6.74 18.03
N LEU A 388 -9.30 7.15 17.67
CA LEU A 388 -8.29 7.53 18.65
C LEU A 388 -8.69 8.77 19.45
N LEU A 389 -9.29 9.79 18.82
CA LEU A 389 -9.79 10.97 19.52
C LEU A 389 -10.87 10.61 20.54
N ILE A 390 -11.78 9.68 20.19
CA ILE A 390 -12.78 9.15 21.13
C ILE A 390 -12.11 8.40 22.29
N ALA A 391 -11.12 7.54 22.00
CA ALA A 391 -10.35 6.83 23.01
C ALA A 391 -9.68 7.81 24.01
N CYS A 392 -9.07 8.88 23.50
CA CYS A 392 -8.49 9.95 24.32
C CYS A 392 -9.54 10.69 25.15
N ALA A 393 -10.70 11.02 24.58
CA ALA A 393 -11.78 11.71 25.30
C ALA A 393 -12.33 10.84 26.44
N ASN A 394 -12.54 9.54 26.20
CA ASN A 394 -12.95 8.57 27.21
C ASN A 394 -11.97 8.50 28.37
N LEU A 395 -10.68 8.40 28.04
CA LEU A 395 -9.64 8.30 29.05
C LEU A 395 -9.48 9.59 29.85
N ALA A 396 -9.58 10.75 29.20
CA ALA A 396 -9.59 12.04 29.87
C ALA A 396 -10.77 12.15 30.84
N GLY A 397 -11.98 11.75 30.43
CA GLY A 397 -13.16 11.72 31.28
C GLY A 397 -12.96 10.82 32.52
N LEU A 398 -12.39 9.63 32.32
CA LEU A 398 -12.11 8.67 33.38
C LEU A 398 -11.04 9.18 34.36
N LEU A 399 -10.00 9.84 33.86
CA LEU A 399 -8.95 10.46 34.66
C LEU A 399 -9.44 11.68 35.44
N VAL A 400 -10.32 12.48 34.87
CA VAL A 400 -10.98 13.58 35.59
C VAL A 400 -11.81 13.04 36.75
N ALA A 401 -12.64 12.01 36.52
CA ALA A 401 -13.42 11.36 37.58
C ALA A 401 -12.53 10.75 38.69
N ARG A 402 -11.40 10.14 38.31
CA ARG A 402 -10.41 9.59 39.25
C ARG A 402 -9.67 10.69 40.01
N GLY A 403 -9.42 11.83 39.37
CA GLY A 403 -8.86 13.04 39.99
C GLY A 403 -9.77 13.62 41.05
N GLU A 404 -11.09 13.67 40.77
CA GLU A 404 -12.12 14.07 41.74
C GLU A 404 -12.14 13.16 42.97
N ALA A 405 -12.12 11.84 42.78
CA ALA A 405 -12.03 10.87 43.89
C ALA A 405 -10.74 11.00 44.72
N ARG A 406 -9.66 11.53 44.13
CA ARG A 406 -8.35 11.75 44.78
C ARG A 406 -8.14 13.18 45.29
N GLN A 407 -9.13 14.08 45.16
CA GLN A 407 -8.97 15.48 45.55
C GLN A 407 -8.55 15.66 47.01
N ARG A 408 -9.11 14.86 47.92
CA ARG A 408 -8.80 14.92 49.35
C ARG A 408 -7.33 14.61 49.65
N GLU A 409 -6.78 13.60 48.98
CA GLU A 409 -5.36 13.23 49.10
C GLU A 409 -4.44 14.32 48.53
N ILE A 410 -4.78 14.85 47.35
CA ILE A 410 -4.03 15.91 46.68
C ILE A 410 -4.03 17.20 47.52
N GLY A 411 -5.19 17.55 48.11
CA GLY A 411 -5.35 18.71 48.99
C GLY A 411 -4.49 18.60 50.26
N VAL A 412 -4.47 17.43 50.91
CA VAL A 412 -3.62 17.20 52.10
C VAL A 412 -2.14 17.32 51.75
N ARG A 413 -1.69 16.78 50.60
CA ARG A 413 -0.29 16.89 50.15
C ARG A 413 0.11 18.34 49.84
N LEU A 414 -0.78 19.11 49.21
CA LEU A 414 -0.56 20.54 48.97
C LEU A 414 -0.49 21.33 50.29
N ALA A 415 -1.35 21.00 51.26
CA ALA A 415 -1.33 21.61 52.60
C ALA A 415 -0.04 21.28 53.38
N MET A 416 0.55 20.11 53.14
CA MET A 416 1.87 19.72 53.69
C MET A 416 3.06 20.33 52.94
N GLY A 417 2.84 21.26 52.00
CA GLY A 417 3.91 21.99 51.30
C GLY A 417 4.43 21.33 50.01
N ALA A 418 3.76 20.31 49.46
CA ALA A 418 4.19 19.71 48.20
C ALA A 418 4.11 20.72 47.03
N LYS A 419 5.20 20.86 46.27
CA LYS A 419 5.22 21.67 45.04
C LYS A 419 4.24 21.11 44.00
N ARG A 420 3.41 21.96 43.39
CA ARG A 420 2.41 21.58 42.35
C ARG A 420 3.02 20.75 41.22
N MET A 421 4.23 21.09 40.79
CA MET A 421 4.92 20.39 39.72
C MET A 421 5.24 18.93 40.05
N ARG A 422 5.43 18.59 41.34
CA ARG A 422 5.65 17.20 41.79
C ARG A 422 4.39 16.35 41.60
N LEU A 423 3.22 16.92 41.88
CA LEU A 423 1.93 16.25 41.68
C LEU A 423 1.59 16.10 40.19
N ILE A 424 1.85 17.13 39.37
CA ILE A 424 1.68 17.05 37.92
C ILE A 424 2.56 15.95 37.34
N ARG A 425 3.85 15.92 37.69
CA ARG A 425 4.79 14.89 37.20
C ARG A 425 4.35 13.49 37.59
N GLN A 426 3.92 13.30 38.84
CA GLN A 426 3.41 12.01 39.32
C GLN A 426 2.20 11.53 38.49
N LEU A 427 1.21 12.40 38.23
CA LEU A 427 0.03 12.07 37.42
C LEU A 427 0.36 11.82 35.95
N LEU A 428 1.33 12.56 35.41
CA LEU A 428 1.88 12.32 34.07
C LEU A 428 2.59 10.97 33.99
N THR A 429 3.31 10.58 35.04
CA THR A 429 4.01 9.28 35.08
C THR A 429 3.01 8.11 35.12
N GLU A 430 1.91 8.25 35.88
CA GLU A 430 0.79 7.29 35.84
C GLU A 430 0.17 7.20 34.44
N SER A 431 -0.08 8.35 33.80
CA SER A 431 -0.69 8.41 32.46
C SER A 431 0.23 7.81 31.39
N LEU A 432 1.53 8.11 31.46
CA LEU A 432 2.54 7.61 30.55
C LEU A 432 2.71 6.09 30.66
N LEU A 433 2.68 5.53 31.88
CA LEU A 433 2.74 4.08 32.07
C LEU A 433 1.53 3.35 31.46
N VAL A 434 0.34 3.92 31.59
CA VAL A 434 -0.86 3.40 30.93
C VAL A 434 -0.74 3.54 29.42
N ALA A 435 -0.22 4.65 28.93
CA ALA A 435 0.03 4.87 27.50
C ALA A 435 1.01 3.85 26.94
N ILE A 436 2.14 3.59 27.61
CA ILE A 436 3.12 2.59 27.21
C ILE A 436 2.49 1.19 27.17
N GLY A 437 1.69 0.82 28.19
CA GLY A 437 0.97 -0.45 28.19
C GLY A 437 -0.01 -0.57 27.03
N GLY A 438 -0.78 0.49 26.77
CA GLY A 438 -1.71 0.58 25.64
C GLY A 438 -1.00 0.56 24.29
N GLY A 439 0.12 1.27 24.14
CA GLY A 439 0.93 1.30 22.93
C GLY A 439 1.58 -0.05 22.62
N ALA A 440 2.14 -0.72 23.63
CA ALA A 440 2.70 -2.07 23.46
C ALA A 440 1.62 -3.09 23.06
N ALA A 441 0.47 -3.08 23.73
CA ALA A 441 -0.66 -3.92 23.36
C ALA A 441 -1.22 -3.55 21.97
N GLY A 442 -1.25 -2.26 21.62
CA GLY A 442 -1.67 -1.77 20.31
C GLY A 442 -0.74 -2.21 19.19
N ILE A 443 0.57 -2.20 19.40
CA ILE A 443 1.55 -2.74 18.44
C ILE A 443 1.33 -4.24 18.21
N ALA A 444 1.11 -5.02 19.27
CA ALA A 444 0.79 -6.44 19.14
C ALA A 444 -0.52 -6.67 18.37
N LEU A 445 -1.53 -5.85 18.63
CA LEU A 445 -2.82 -5.88 17.93
C LEU A 445 -2.67 -5.51 16.45
N ALA A 446 -1.87 -4.48 16.14
CA ALA A 446 -1.57 -4.08 14.77
C ALA A 446 -0.86 -5.20 13.99
N TRP A 447 0.13 -5.84 14.60
CA TRP A 447 0.82 -6.99 14.02
C TRP A 447 -0.14 -8.16 13.76
N TRP A 448 -1.01 -8.47 14.72
CA TRP A 448 -2.02 -9.51 14.56
C TRP A 448 -3.04 -9.19 13.44
N CYS A 449 -3.52 -7.95 13.35
CA CYS A 449 -4.40 -7.49 12.27
C CYS A 449 -3.72 -7.61 10.89
N LEU A 450 -2.48 -7.15 10.76
CA LEU A 450 -1.75 -7.25 9.50
C LEU A 450 -1.58 -8.71 9.09
N ASN A 451 -1.19 -9.59 10.01
CA ASN A 451 -0.98 -11.00 9.70
C ASN A 451 -2.28 -11.74 9.36
N THR A 452 -3.40 -11.40 10.00
CA THR A 452 -4.72 -11.98 9.70
C THR A 452 -5.26 -11.51 8.36
N ILE A 453 -5.09 -10.22 8.03
CA ILE A 453 -5.45 -9.69 6.70
C ILE A 453 -4.61 -10.39 5.62
N THR A 454 -3.30 -10.52 5.80
CA THR A 454 -2.45 -11.20 4.81
C THR A 454 -2.75 -12.69 4.68
N ALA A 455 -3.15 -13.37 5.77
CA ALA A 455 -3.49 -14.78 5.75
C ALA A 455 -4.86 -15.08 5.12
N ALA A 456 -5.77 -14.09 5.10
CA ALA A 456 -7.09 -14.21 4.47
C ALA A 456 -7.05 -14.06 2.94
N ILE A 457 -5.92 -13.61 2.38
CA ILE A 457 -5.74 -13.44 0.94
C ILE A 457 -5.23 -14.76 0.34
N PRO A 458 -5.89 -15.33 -0.68
CA PRO A 458 -5.47 -16.59 -1.30
C PRO A 458 -4.03 -16.53 -1.86
N PRO A 459 -3.23 -17.61 -1.71
CA PRO A 459 -1.91 -17.70 -2.30
C PRO A 459 -2.01 -17.61 -3.84
N GLY A 460 -1.21 -16.73 -4.44
CA GLY A 460 -1.16 -16.54 -5.90
C GLY A 460 -2.07 -15.44 -6.47
N GLN A 461 -3.04 -14.91 -5.70
CA GLN A 461 -3.95 -13.83 -6.15
C GLN A 461 -3.81 -12.54 -5.33
N GLY A 462 -2.91 -12.52 -4.33
CA GLY A 462 -2.74 -11.37 -3.44
C GLY A 462 -1.91 -10.24 -4.03
N MET A 463 -2.22 -9.01 -3.61
CA MET A 463 -1.34 -7.82 -3.66
C MET A 463 0.01 -8.14 -2.95
N LEU A 464 0.91 -8.82 -3.65
CA LEU A 464 2.13 -9.48 -3.16
C LEU A 464 3.33 -8.54 -3.02
N GLY A 465 3.26 -7.69 -2.00
CA GLY A 465 4.42 -6.94 -1.48
C GLY A 465 4.21 -6.37 -0.09
N LEU A 466 3.04 -6.57 0.53
CA LEU A 466 2.79 -6.14 1.89
C LEU A 466 3.64 -6.97 2.85
N VAL A 467 4.66 -6.33 3.41
CA VAL A 467 5.52 -6.95 4.41
C VAL A 467 4.79 -6.86 5.74
N THR A 468 4.57 -7.99 6.41
CA THR A 468 4.00 -8.05 7.77
C THR A 468 4.93 -7.46 8.84
N ASN A 469 6.16 -7.09 8.46
CA ASN A 469 7.12 -6.46 9.34
C ASN A 469 6.76 -4.99 9.57
N LEU A 470 6.55 -4.65 10.83
CA LEU A 470 6.45 -3.26 11.28
C LEU A 470 7.81 -2.59 11.06
N ASP A 471 7.86 -1.67 10.10
CA ASP A 471 9.05 -0.87 9.82
C ASP A 471 9.30 0.12 10.98
N PHE A 472 10.53 0.60 11.09
CA PHE A 472 10.96 1.62 12.04
C PHE A 472 10.12 2.91 11.94
N ARG A 473 9.66 3.28 10.72
CA ARG A 473 8.73 4.40 10.51
C ARG A 473 7.40 4.18 11.24
N VAL A 474 6.83 2.98 11.12
CA VAL A 474 5.58 2.59 11.76
C VAL A 474 5.74 2.52 13.28
N LEU A 475 6.88 2.01 13.76
CA LEU A 475 7.20 1.99 15.19
C LEU A 475 7.34 3.40 15.78
N TRP A 476 8.04 4.31 15.08
CA TRP A 476 8.13 5.71 15.49
C TRP A 476 6.79 6.40 15.48
N PHE A 477 5.97 6.15 14.45
CA PHE A 477 4.60 6.65 14.41
C PHE A 477 3.80 6.17 15.64
N ALA A 478 3.87 4.88 15.98
CA ALA A 478 3.19 4.34 17.16
C ALA A 478 3.72 4.95 18.48
N ILE A 479 5.04 5.16 18.61
CA ILE A 479 5.65 5.83 19.77
C ILE A 479 5.19 7.28 19.86
N ALA A 480 5.24 8.03 18.75
CA ALA A 480 4.79 9.41 18.69
C ALA A 480 3.30 9.53 19.05
N LEU A 481 2.46 8.61 18.55
CA LEU A 481 1.05 8.53 18.86
C LEU A 481 0.81 8.23 20.35
N THR A 482 1.58 7.30 20.93
CA THR A 482 1.52 6.95 22.36
C THR A 482 1.90 8.14 23.24
N LEU A 483 2.94 8.88 22.86
CA LEU A 483 3.37 10.10 23.58
C LEU A 483 2.33 11.22 23.45
N ALA A 484 1.86 11.48 22.22
CA ALA A 484 0.86 12.51 21.95
C ALA A 484 -0.44 12.25 22.74
N THR A 485 -0.93 11.01 22.71
CA THR A 485 -2.12 10.61 23.48
C THR A 485 -1.88 10.80 24.98
N SER A 486 -0.75 10.32 25.52
CA SER A 486 -0.38 10.51 26.94
C SER A 486 -0.35 11.97 27.38
N ILE A 487 0.11 12.88 26.52
CA ILE A 487 0.13 14.32 26.82
C ILE A 487 -1.31 14.85 26.83
N VAL A 488 -2.09 14.54 25.79
CA VAL A 488 -3.47 15.04 25.64
C VAL A 488 -4.35 14.63 26.82
N PHE A 489 -4.35 13.34 27.21
CA PHE A 489 -5.20 12.88 28.30
C PHE A 489 -4.56 12.99 29.69
N GLY A 490 -3.23 13.05 29.79
CA GLY A 490 -2.53 13.11 31.08
C GLY A 490 -2.33 14.52 31.61
N LEU A 491 -2.04 15.49 30.73
CA LEU A 491 -1.70 16.85 31.14
C LEU A 491 -2.95 17.67 31.52
N ALA A 492 -4.04 17.54 30.75
CA ALA A 492 -5.25 18.32 30.99
C ALA A 492 -5.91 18.05 32.37
N PRO A 493 -6.05 16.80 32.85
CA PRO A 493 -6.55 16.52 34.19
C PRO A 493 -5.52 16.88 35.28
N ALA A 494 -4.22 16.68 35.04
CA ALA A 494 -3.17 16.98 36.03
C ALA A 494 -3.06 18.47 36.35
N MET A 495 -3.15 19.34 35.33
CA MET A 495 -3.17 20.79 35.53
C MET A 495 -4.43 21.26 36.28
N ARG A 496 -5.57 20.59 36.09
CA ARG A 496 -6.81 20.92 36.80
C ARG A 496 -6.81 20.45 38.25
N ALA A 497 -6.38 19.23 38.51
CA ALA A 497 -6.33 18.67 39.86
C ALA A 497 -5.42 19.48 40.80
N THR A 498 -4.45 20.21 40.26
CA THR A 498 -3.51 21.04 41.03
C THR A 498 -3.89 22.52 41.10
N ARG A 499 -4.89 22.97 40.32
CA ARG A 499 -5.46 24.33 40.37
C ARG A 499 -6.53 24.53 41.44
N LEU A 500 -6.78 23.52 42.28
CA LEU A 500 -7.75 23.63 43.38
C LEU A 500 -7.39 24.78 44.31
N ASP A 501 -8.35 25.68 44.49
CA ASP A 501 -8.24 26.82 45.40
C ASP A 501 -8.44 26.31 46.83
N LEU A 502 -7.34 26.18 47.57
CA LEU A 502 -7.27 25.56 48.90
C LEU A 502 -8.25 26.18 49.92
N GLN A 503 -8.65 27.45 49.71
CA GLN A 503 -9.63 28.12 50.58
C GLN A 503 -11.07 27.66 50.35
N SER A 504 -11.43 27.19 49.16
CA SER A 504 -12.79 26.73 48.85
C SER A 504 -13.07 25.31 49.35
N THR A 505 -12.06 24.43 49.28
CA THR A 505 -12.22 22.98 49.52
C THR A 505 -12.29 22.61 51.00
N LEU A 506 -11.75 23.47 51.88
CA LEU A 506 -11.85 23.33 53.33
C LEU A 506 -13.11 24.00 53.92
N LYS A 507 -13.69 25.00 53.24
CA LYS A 507 -14.94 25.68 53.64
C LYS A 507 -16.20 24.94 53.17
N ASP A 508 -16.09 24.04 52.19
CA ASP A 508 -17.22 23.35 51.55
C ASP A 508 -17.91 22.25 52.39
N GLN A 509 -17.62 22.14 53.69
CA GLN A 509 -18.34 21.22 54.59
C GLN A 509 -19.78 21.68 54.94
N GLY A 510 -20.21 22.88 54.52
CA GLY A 510 -21.50 23.46 54.92
C GLY A 510 -22.57 23.65 53.84
N SER A 511 -22.23 23.62 52.54
CA SER A 511 -23.21 23.92 51.50
C SER A 511 -22.92 23.18 50.20
N SER A 512 -23.49 21.98 50.07
CA SER A 512 -23.73 21.40 48.75
C SER A 512 -24.54 22.41 47.94
N VAL A 513 -24.00 22.91 46.82
CA VAL A 513 -24.71 23.33 45.57
C VAL A 513 -23.92 24.37 44.75
N SER A 514 -23.00 25.16 45.32
CA SER A 514 -22.47 26.33 44.57
C SER A 514 -21.15 26.16 43.79
N ALA A 515 -20.36 25.11 44.00
CA ALA A 515 -19.04 24.97 43.33
C ALA A 515 -19.09 24.34 41.91
N GLY A 516 -20.27 23.94 41.41
CA GLY A 516 -20.39 23.06 40.24
C GLY A 516 -20.37 23.69 38.84
N ARG A 517 -20.38 25.02 38.69
CA ARG A 517 -20.75 25.65 37.40
C ARG A 517 -19.64 25.66 36.35
N SER A 518 -18.36 25.67 36.73
CA SER A 518 -17.22 25.64 35.78
C SER A 518 -16.79 24.21 35.38
N ASN A 519 -16.93 23.23 36.27
CA ASN A 519 -16.58 21.82 35.99
C ASN A 519 -17.62 21.10 35.12
N VAL A 520 -18.90 21.46 35.22
CA VAL A 520 -19.96 20.89 34.38
C VAL A 520 -19.82 21.29 32.91
N GLY A 521 -19.35 22.51 32.62
CA GLY A 521 -19.24 23.01 31.24
C GLY A 521 -18.30 22.18 30.36
N LEU A 522 -17.08 21.90 30.84
CA LEU A 522 -16.11 21.13 30.06
C LEU A 522 -16.45 19.64 29.99
N ARG A 523 -17.04 19.08 31.06
CA ARG A 523 -17.53 17.70 31.05
C ARG A 523 -18.70 17.54 30.07
N LYS A 524 -19.63 18.50 30.05
CA LYS A 524 -20.71 18.55 29.04
C LYS A 524 -20.13 18.70 27.64
N LEU A 525 -19.15 19.56 27.42
CA LEU A 525 -18.50 19.71 26.13
C LEU A 525 -17.84 18.40 25.68
N LEU A 526 -17.07 17.74 26.55
CA LEU A 526 -16.44 16.44 26.25
C LEU A 526 -17.48 15.37 25.92
N ILE A 527 -18.58 15.28 26.69
CA ILE A 527 -19.67 14.33 26.43
C ILE A 527 -20.36 14.66 25.10
N VAL A 528 -20.66 15.92 24.81
CA VAL A 528 -21.30 16.34 23.56
C VAL A 528 -20.40 16.06 22.36
N SER A 529 -19.11 16.44 22.42
CA SER A 529 -18.12 16.12 21.40
C SER A 529 -17.97 14.62 21.20
N GLN A 530 -17.92 13.84 22.27
CA GLN A 530 -17.85 12.39 22.20
C GLN A 530 -19.09 11.81 21.52
N VAL A 531 -20.30 12.22 21.92
CA VAL A 531 -21.55 11.74 21.30
C VAL A 531 -21.60 12.11 19.83
N ALA A 532 -21.22 13.34 19.46
CA ALA A 532 -21.17 13.79 18.08
C ALA A 532 -20.15 12.99 17.25
N LEU A 533 -18.91 12.83 17.73
CA LEU A 533 -17.86 12.03 17.08
C LEU A 533 -18.29 10.56 16.91
N THR A 534 -18.90 9.98 17.94
CA THR A 534 -19.40 8.60 17.90
C THR A 534 -20.51 8.46 16.87
N ALA A 535 -21.43 9.43 16.78
CA ALA A 535 -22.50 9.42 15.78
C ALA A 535 -21.96 9.49 14.34
N VAL A 536 -20.97 10.36 14.10
CA VAL A 536 -20.30 10.45 12.78
C VAL A 536 -19.59 9.14 12.44
N LEU A 537 -18.86 8.56 13.39
CA LEU A 537 -18.17 7.28 13.18
C LEU A 537 -19.12 6.12 12.96
N LEU A 538 -20.23 6.06 13.69
CA LEU A 538 -21.25 5.02 13.52
C LEU A 538 -21.94 5.16 12.15
N ALA A 539 -22.23 6.39 11.71
CA ALA A 539 -22.75 6.63 10.36
C ALA A 539 -21.74 6.22 9.28
N GLY A 540 -20.47 6.59 9.43
CA GLY A 540 -19.40 6.19 8.51
C GLY A 540 -19.19 4.68 8.46
N ALA A 541 -19.05 4.02 9.62
CA ALA A 541 -18.90 2.58 9.72
C ALA A 541 -20.14 1.83 9.19
N GLY A 542 -21.34 2.34 9.47
CA GLY A 542 -22.58 1.80 8.92
C GLY A 542 -22.65 1.94 7.40
N LEU A 543 -22.19 3.06 6.84
CA LEU A 543 -22.10 3.24 5.39
C LEU A 543 -21.06 2.29 4.78
N PHE A 544 -19.89 2.12 5.40
CA PHE A 544 -18.88 1.15 4.94
C PHE A 544 -19.39 -0.28 4.99
N ALA A 545 -19.99 -0.70 6.10
CA ALA A 545 -20.58 -2.03 6.23
C ALA A 545 -21.70 -2.23 5.21
N ARG A 546 -22.56 -1.21 5.01
CA ARG A 546 -23.58 -1.25 3.97
C ARG A 546 -22.98 -1.33 2.57
N THR A 547 -21.91 -0.59 2.27
CA THR A 547 -21.21 -0.66 0.98
C THR A 547 -20.60 -2.04 0.78
N LEU A 548 -19.99 -2.63 1.80
CA LEU A 548 -19.43 -3.98 1.73
C LEU A 548 -20.52 -5.03 1.49
N VAL A 549 -21.61 -4.96 2.26
CA VAL A 549 -22.79 -5.85 2.06
C VAL A 549 -23.40 -5.64 0.67
N ASN A 550 -23.50 -4.40 0.21
CA ASN A 550 -24.00 -4.09 -1.13
C ASN A 550 -23.06 -4.62 -2.23
N LEU A 551 -21.74 -4.64 -2.00
CA LEU A 551 -20.76 -5.22 -2.93
C LEU A 551 -20.82 -6.75 -2.93
N GLU A 552 -20.94 -7.36 -1.75
CA GLU A 552 -21.08 -8.81 -1.60
C GLU A 552 -22.36 -9.34 -2.26
N HIS A 553 -23.44 -8.56 -2.21
CA HIS A 553 -24.73 -8.89 -2.83
C HIS A 553 -24.95 -8.14 -4.16
N ALA A 554 -23.92 -7.50 -4.72
CA ALA A 554 -24.05 -6.81 -5.98
C ALA A 554 -24.40 -7.84 -7.06
N ASN A 555 -25.41 -7.54 -7.88
CA ASN A 555 -25.68 -8.36 -9.04
C ASN A 555 -24.57 -8.13 -10.08
N LEU A 556 -23.60 -9.02 -10.09
CA LEU A 556 -22.48 -9.00 -11.03
C LEU A 556 -22.92 -9.38 -12.47
N GLY A 557 -24.15 -9.85 -12.65
CA GLY A 557 -24.62 -10.42 -13.92
C GLY A 557 -23.99 -11.77 -14.27
N VAL A 558 -23.11 -12.28 -13.41
CA VAL A 558 -22.50 -13.62 -13.45
C VAL A 558 -22.73 -14.33 -12.11
N ASN A 559 -22.81 -15.65 -12.15
CA ASN A 559 -22.96 -16.49 -10.97
C ASN A 559 -21.62 -17.13 -10.60
N THR A 560 -20.92 -16.51 -9.66
CA THR A 560 -19.63 -16.98 -9.12
C THR A 560 -19.77 -18.18 -8.17
N GLY A 561 -21.00 -18.50 -7.73
CA GLY A 561 -21.25 -19.64 -6.86
C GLY A 561 -20.98 -20.97 -7.55
N ARG A 562 -20.13 -21.80 -6.93
CA ARG A 562 -19.74 -23.15 -7.39
C ARG A 562 -19.12 -23.19 -8.79
N VAL A 563 -18.29 -22.19 -9.10
CA VAL A 563 -17.45 -22.19 -10.29
C VAL A 563 -16.00 -22.28 -9.85
N LEU A 564 -15.28 -23.28 -10.33
CA LEU A 564 -13.83 -23.38 -10.17
C LEU A 564 -13.16 -22.79 -11.40
N GLN A 565 -12.18 -21.91 -11.17
CA GLN A 565 -11.37 -21.30 -12.21
C GLN A 565 -9.92 -21.75 -12.07
N PHE A 566 -9.32 -22.13 -13.18
CA PHE A 566 -7.87 -22.28 -13.29
C PHE A 566 -7.45 -21.89 -14.72
N SER A 567 -6.20 -21.47 -14.87
CA SER A 567 -5.67 -21.11 -16.18
C SER A 567 -4.45 -21.92 -16.56
N VAL A 568 -4.30 -22.09 -17.87
CA VAL A 568 -3.16 -22.73 -18.51
C VAL A 568 -2.71 -21.85 -19.66
N ALA A 569 -1.41 -21.84 -19.91
CA ALA A 569 -0.80 -21.06 -20.99
C ALA A 569 0.01 -22.01 -21.91
N PRO A 570 -0.66 -22.66 -22.88
CA PRO A 570 -0.04 -23.67 -23.76
C PRO A 570 1.04 -23.10 -24.69
N ASP A 571 0.99 -21.79 -24.95
CA ASP A 571 1.89 -21.09 -25.86
C ASP A 571 3.34 -21.03 -25.35
N PHE A 572 3.54 -21.14 -24.04
CA PHE A 572 4.90 -21.22 -23.46
C PHE A 572 5.65 -22.51 -23.84
N ASN A 573 4.98 -23.48 -24.45
CA ASN A 573 5.58 -24.72 -24.96
C ASN A 573 5.76 -24.72 -26.50
N GLY A 574 5.48 -23.61 -27.19
CA GLY A 574 5.59 -23.51 -28.65
C GLY A 574 4.49 -24.24 -29.42
N SER A 575 3.32 -24.42 -28.80
CA SER A 575 2.16 -25.08 -29.41
C SER A 575 1.59 -24.24 -30.57
N THR A 576 1.09 -24.89 -31.62
CA THR A 576 0.36 -24.17 -32.69
C THR A 576 -1.10 -23.91 -32.26
N PRO A 577 -1.80 -22.89 -32.82
CA PRO A 577 -3.20 -22.64 -32.49
C PRO A 577 -4.09 -23.89 -32.62
N ALA A 578 -3.86 -24.72 -33.65
CA ALA A 578 -4.58 -25.97 -33.83
C ALA A 578 -4.31 -26.99 -32.71
N GLN A 579 -3.07 -27.07 -32.21
CA GLN A 579 -2.71 -27.92 -31.07
C GLN A 579 -3.34 -27.40 -29.78
N THR A 580 -3.35 -26.08 -29.58
CA THR A 580 -3.97 -25.43 -28.42
C THR A 580 -5.47 -25.66 -28.39
N ILE A 581 -6.17 -25.52 -29.54
CA ILE A 581 -7.60 -25.84 -29.66
C ILE A 581 -7.86 -27.32 -29.36
N ALA A 582 -7.08 -28.23 -29.95
CA ALA A 582 -7.25 -29.67 -29.73
C ALA A 582 -7.00 -30.08 -28.26
N PHE A 583 -6.05 -29.42 -27.60
CA PHE A 583 -5.82 -29.59 -26.15
C PHE A 583 -6.99 -29.05 -25.34
N ALA A 584 -7.47 -27.84 -25.66
CA ALA A 584 -8.60 -27.20 -24.98
C ALA A 584 -9.87 -28.04 -25.06
N ASP A 585 -10.19 -28.58 -26.24
CA ASP A 585 -11.33 -29.48 -26.45
C ASP A 585 -11.18 -30.78 -25.66
N ARG A 586 -10.00 -31.40 -25.68
CA ARG A 586 -9.73 -32.62 -24.91
C ARG A 586 -9.89 -32.38 -23.41
N ALA A 587 -9.25 -31.34 -22.89
CA ALA A 587 -9.33 -30.97 -21.49
C ALA A 587 -10.78 -30.67 -21.08
N ARG A 588 -11.53 -29.91 -21.88
CA ARG A 588 -12.96 -29.64 -21.62
C ARG A 588 -13.76 -30.93 -21.52
N ASN A 589 -13.57 -31.86 -22.46
CA ASN A 589 -14.32 -33.12 -22.50
C ASN A 589 -13.96 -34.05 -21.35
N GLU A 590 -12.67 -34.15 -20.99
CA GLU A 590 -12.22 -34.95 -19.85
C GLU A 590 -12.73 -34.37 -18.53
N ILE A 591 -12.65 -33.05 -18.35
CA ILE A 591 -13.14 -32.36 -17.15
C ILE A 591 -14.67 -32.51 -17.04
N ALA A 592 -15.41 -32.36 -18.14
CA ALA A 592 -16.86 -32.51 -18.15
C ALA A 592 -17.32 -33.93 -17.81
N ALA A 593 -16.47 -34.95 -18.01
CA ALA A 593 -16.75 -36.33 -17.65
C ALA A 593 -16.59 -36.63 -16.15
N PHE A 594 -15.99 -35.73 -15.35
CA PHE A 594 -15.83 -35.97 -13.91
C PHE A 594 -17.16 -35.92 -13.17
N PRO A 595 -17.43 -36.87 -12.25
CA PRO A 595 -18.65 -36.88 -11.45
C PRO A 595 -18.85 -35.58 -10.65
N GLY A 596 -20.00 -34.94 -10.84
CA GLY A 596 -20.39 -33.70 -10.15
C GLY A 596 -19.94 -32.41 -10.83
N VAL A 597 -19.33 -32.49 -12.02
CA VAL A 597 -19.20 -31.36 -12.95
C VAL A 597 -20.50 -31.23 -13.74
N ARG A 598 -21.09 -30.03 -13.76
CA ARG A 598 -22.33 -29.73 -14.48
C ARG A 598 -22.07 -29.17 -15.87
N SER A 599 -21.08 -28.29 -15.99
CA SER A 599 -20.68 -27.70 -17.26
C SER A 599 -19.25 -27.17 -17.18
N VAL A 600 -18.59 -27.14 -18.33
CA VAL A 600 -17.23 -26.63 -18.48
C VAL A 600 -17.20 -25.70 -19.68
N SER A 601 -16.55 -24.56 -19.53
CA SER A 601 -16.25 -23.68 -20.64
C SER A 601 -14.89 -23.03 -20.47
N ILE A 602 -14.49 -22.27 -21.47
CA ILE A 602 -13.17 -21.64 -21.58
C ILE A 602 -13.37 -20.18 -21.94
N SER A 603 -12.42 -19.34 -21.54
CA SER A 603 -12.26 -17.97 -22.03
C SER A 603 -10.77 -17.67 -22.21
N THR A 604 -10.44 -16.73 -23.09
CA THR A 604 -9.08 -16.22 -23.25
C THR A 604 -8.70 -15.15 -22.23
N THR A 605 -9.68 -14.58 -21.51
CA THR A 605 -9.44 -13.54 -20.51
C THR A 605 -10.14 -13.88 -19.20
N GLU A 606 -9.41 -13.81 -18.10
CA GLU A 606 -9.95 -14.12 -16.78
C GLU A 606 -10.92 -13.02 -16.30
N ILE A 607 -12.12 -13.39 -15.88
CA ILE A 607 -13.09 -12.44 -15.31
C ILE A 607 -12.60 -12.00 -13.92
N PHE A 608 -12.73 -10.70 -13.59
CA PHE A 608 -12.24 -10.11 -12.34
C PHE A 608 -10.73 -10.29 -12.07
N ALA A 609 -9.92 -10.44 -13.12
CA ALA A 609 -8.45 -10.57 -12.99
C ALA A 609 -7.69 -9.25 -13.23
N GLY A 610 -8.38 -8.14 -13.47
CA GLY A 610 -7.72 -6.87 -13.81
C GLY A 610 -7.14 -6.84 -15.22
N ASP A 611 -7.63 -7.71 -16.11
CA ASP A 611 -7.22 -7.82 -17.50
C ASP A 611 -8.40 -7.48 -18.43
N ASP A 612 -8.11 -6.70 -19.47
CA ASP A 612 -9.11 -6.23 -20.40
C ASP A 612 -8.63 -6.22 -21.84
N SER A 613 -9.57 -6.45 -22.75
CA SER A 613 -9.35 -6.41 -24.18
C SER A 613 -10.45 -5.58 -24.80
N SER A 614 -10.06 -4.55 -25.54
CA SER A 614 -11.00 -3.65 -26.21
C SER A 614 -10.57 -3.39 -27.65
N SER A 615 -11.55 -3.20 -28.51
CA SER A 615 -11.35 -2.85 -29.91
C SER A 615 -12.51 -2.03 -30.42
N ASN A 616 -12.34 -1.39 -31.56
CA ASN A 616 -13.41 -0.68 -32.25
C ASN A 616 -14.21 -1.65 -33.13
N PHE A 617 -15.53 -1.59 -33.01
CA PHE A 617 -16.44 -2.40 -33.82
C PHE A 617 -17.48 -1.51 -34.48
N THR A 618 -17.52 -1.57 -35.81
CA THR A 618 -18.46 -0.79 -36.61
C THR A 618 -19.68 -1.64 -36.97
N PRO A 619 -20.90 -1.25 -36.57
CA PRO A 619 -22.12 -1.95 -36.96
C PRO A 619 -22.49 -1.76 -38.43
N GLU A 620 -23.13 -2.77 -39.02
CA GLU A 620 -23.69 -2.69 -40.36
C GLU A 620 -24.65 -1.50 -40.51
N GLY A 621 -24.41 -0.67 -41.53
CA GLY A 621 -25.21 0.53 -41.81
C GLY A 621 -24.91 1.73 -40.91
N TYR A 622 -23.95 1.63 -39.98
CA TYR A 622 -23.52 2.75 -39.14
C TYR A 622 -22.53 3.66 -39.89
N SER A 623 -22.85 4.96 -39.98
CA SER A 623 -21.94 5.96 -40.54
C SER A 623 -21.19 6.66 -39.42
N LEU A 624 -19.93 6.27 -39.21
CA LEU A 624 -19.01 6.87 -38.24
C LEU A 624 -18.91 8.39 -38.42
N ARG A 625 -19.19 9.15 -37.36
CA ARG A 625 -18.89 10.58 -37.27
C ARG A 625 -17.59 10.80 -36.47
N PRO A 626 -16.83 11.88 -36.75
CA PRO A 626 -15.64 12.21 -35.96
C PRO A 626 -16.00 12.34 -34.47
N GLY A 627 -15.38 11.50 -33.62
CA GLY A 627 -15.63 11.45 -32.18
C GLY A 627 -16.71 10.46 -31.71
N ASP A 628 -17.29 9.65 -32.61
CA ASP A 628 -18.14 8.53 -32.19
C ASP A 628 -17.31 7.48 -31.45
N ASP A 629 -17.80 7.06 -30.29
CA ASP A 629 -17.24 5.94 -29.52
C ASP A 629 -17.80 4.61 -30.06
N THR A 630 -16.92 3.86 -30.73
CA THR A 630 -17.20 2.51 -31.24
C THR A 630 -16.43 1.43 -30.49
N ASP A 631 -15.78 1.79 -29.39
CA ASP A 631 -14.99 0.86 -28.60
C ASP A 631 -15.94 -0.09 -27.86
N ALA A 632 -15.63 -1.38 -27.91
CA ALA A 632 -16.27 -2.38 -27.08
C ALA A 632 -15.21 -3.31 -26.53
N MET A 633 -15.43 -3.78 -25.31
CA MET A 633 -14.64 -4.88 -24.78
C MET A 633 -14.95 -6.15 -25.55
N TYR A 634 -13.98 -7.05 -25.65
CA TYR A 634 -14.20 -8.34 -26.25
C TYR A 634 -13.46 -9.47 -25.54
N ASP A 635 -13.98 -10.68 -25.71
CA ASP A 635 -13.36 -11.91 -25.23
C ASP A 635 -13.67 -13.07 -26.19
N TYR A 636 -12.76 -14.02 -26.26
CA TYR A 636 -12.94 -15.28 -26.97
C TYR A 636 -13.33 -16.38 -25.99
N ILE A 637 -14.51 -16.95 -26.20
CA ILE A 637 -15.12 -17.91 -25.28
C ILE A 637 -15.40 -19.26 -25.93
N GLY A 638 -15.44 -20.29 -25.11
CA GLY A 638 -15.85 -21.64 -25.47
C GLY A 638 -17.37 -21.79 -25.56
N PRO A 639 -17.84 -22.93 -26.12
CA PRO A 639 -19.23 -23.34 -25.99
C PRO A 639 -19.67 -23.39 -24.53
N ASN A 640 -20.96 -23.16 -24.28
CA ASN A 640 -21.57 -23.20 -22.94
C ASN A 640 -21.00 -22.19 -21.92
N TYR A 641 -20.27 -21.15 -22.34
CA TYR A 641 -19.72 -20.15 -21.44
C TYR A 641 -20.82 -19.41 -20.67
N PHE A 642 -21.84 -18.88 -21.33
CA PHE A 642 -22.91 -18.11 -20.69
C PHE A 642 -23.72 -18.97 -19.73
N SER A 643 -24.04 -20.21 -20.12
CA SER A 643 -24.71 -21.17 -19.22
C SER A 643 -23.83 -21.58 -18.04
N THR A 644 -22.52 -21.77 -18.26
CA THR A 644 -21.53 -22.05 -17.20
C THR A 644 -21.35 -20.87 -16.26
N MET A 645 -21.38 -19.63 -16.76
CA MET A 645 -21.26 -18.41 -15.95
C MET A 645 -22.60 -17.91 -15.41
N GLY A 646 -23.72 -18.53 -15.82
CA GLY A 646 -25.07 -18.13 -15.39
C GLY A 646 -25.53 -16.79 -15.98
N ILE A 647 -24.98 -16.38 -17.13
CA ILE A 647 -25.37 -15.18 -17.87
C ILE A 647 -26.59 -15.50 -18.74
N PRO A 648 -27.74 -14.84 -18.54
CA PRO A 648 -28.94 -15.12 -19.34
C PRO A 648 -28.79 -14.74 -20.82
N LEU A 649 -29.17 -15.64 -21.72
CA LEU A 649 -29.37 -15.34 -23.14
C LEU A 649 -30.73 -14.62 -23.32
N ILE A 650 -30.70 -13.42 -23.89
CA ILE A 650 -31.90 -12.60 -24.13
C ILE A 650 -32.56 -12.97 -25.47
N ALA A 651 -31.76 -13.17 -26.51
CA ALA A 651 -32.25 -13.50 -27.84
C ALA A 651 -31.17 -14.24 -28.66
N GLY A 652 -31.59 -15.05 -29.64
CA GLY A 652 -30.69 -15.78 -30.54
C GLY A 652 -30.18 -17.09 -29.93
N ARG A 653 -28.90 -17.42 -30.14
CA ARG A 653 -28.24 -18.64 -29.65
C ARG A 653 -26.86 -18.35 -29.06
N GLU A 654 -26.39 -19.29 -28.24
CA GLU A 654 -24.99 -19.36 -27.79
C GLU A 654 -24.09 -20.03 -28.86
N PHE A 655 -22.78 -19.97 -28.65
CA PHE A 655 -21.80 -20.72 -29.44
C PHE A 655 -21.92 -22.23 -29.21
N THR A 656 -21.69 -22.97 -30.29
CA THR A 656 -21.76 -24.42 -30.34
C THR A 656 -20.44 -24.98 -30.88
N GLU A 657 -20.25 -26.29 -30.78
CA GLU A 657 -19.06 -26.96 -31.36
C GLU A 657 -18.99 -26.84 -32.89
N SER A 658 -20.08 -26.44 -33.56
CA SER A 658 -20.10 -26.20 -35.00
C SER A 658 -19.54 -24.85 -35.42
N ASP A 659 -19.35 -23.91 -34.48
CA ASP A 659 -18.77 -22.60 -34.74
C ASP A 659 -17.23 -22.71 -34.75
N THR A 660 -16.67 -23.28 -35.82
CA THR A 660 -15.23 -23.55 -35.98
C THR A 660 -14.51 -22.43 -36.74
N ALA A 661 -13.18 -22.55 -36.90
CA ALA A 661 -12.40 -21.65 -37.73
C ALA A 661 -12.86 -21.61 -39.21
N GLU A 662 -13.47 -22.70 -39.70
CA GLU A 662 -13.95 -22.86 -41.08
C GLU A 662 -15.42 -22.43 -41.27
N SER A 663 -16.16 -22.22 -40.18
CA SER A 663 -17.54 -21.74 -40.25
C SER A 663 -17.59 -20.23 -40.52
N PRO A 664 -18.76 -19.68 -40.92
CA PRO A 664 -18.97 -18.24 -40.91
C PRO A 664 -18.58 -17.63 -39.55
N LYS A 665 -17.99 -16.43 -39.58
CA LYS A 665 -17.61 -15.71 -38.36
C LYS A 665 -18.87 -15.21 -37.67
N VAL A 666 -19.01 -15.56 -36.39
CA VAL A 666 -20.20 -15.23 -35.60
C VAL A 666 -19.79 -14.56 -34.29
N CYS A 667 -20.67 -13.74 -33.74
CA CYS A 667 -20.45 -13.09 -32.46
C CYS A 667 -21.74 -13.02 -31.63
N VAL A 668 -21.57 -12.86 -30.32
CA VAL A 668 -22.65 -12.61 -29.36
C VAL A 668 -22.36 -11.27 -28.69
N ILE A 669 -23.36 -10.41 -28.55
CA ILE A 669 -23.18 -9.09 -27.93
C ILE A 669 -23.95 -8.98 -26.62
N ASN A 670 -23.50 -8.15 -25.69
CA ASN A 670 -24.30 -7.82 -24.52
C ASN A 670 -25.41 -6.81 -24.84
N GLN A 671 -26.41 -6.74 -23.95
CA GLN A 671 -27.55 -5.84 -24.08
C GLN A 671 -27.12 -4.36 -24.21
N LYS A 672 -26.04 -3.95 -23.53
CA LYS A 672 -25.51 -2.59 -23.58
C LYS A 672 -25.00 -2.22 -24.99
N LEU A 673 -24.23 -3.10 -25.62
CA LEU A 673 -23.76 -2.90 -27.00
C LEU A 673 -24.93 -2.91 -27.98
N ALA A 674 -25.89 -3.82 -27.80
CA ALA A 674 -27.11 -3.87 -28.62
C ALA A 674 -27.89 -2.54 -28.57
N GLN A 675 -28.08 -1.98 -27.36
CA GLN A 675 -28.78 -0.71 -27.17
C GLN A 675 -28.03 0.48 -27.78
N ARG A 676 -26.69 0.54 -27.60
CA ARG A 676 -25.85 1.62 -28.14
C ARG A 676 -25.86 1.64 -29.67
N SER A 677 -25.64 0.48 -30.28
CA SER A 677 -25.31 0.37 -31.70
C SER A 677 -26.54 0.21 -32.61
N PHE A 678 -27.65 -0.31 -32.10
CA PHE A 678 -28.81 -0.68 -32.93
C PHE A 678 -30.10 0.07 -32.60
N ALA A 679 -30.08 1.03 -31.67
CA ALA A 679 -31.21 1.93 -31.36
C ALA A 679 -32.59 1.24 -31.21
N GLY A 680 -32.61 0.01 -30.68
CA GLY A 680 -33.82 -0.80 -30.50
C GLY A 680 -34.20 -1.71 -31.67
N ARG A 681 -33.47 -1.69 -32.79
CA ARG A 681 -33.58 -2.70 -33.86
C ARG A 681 -33.06 -4.05 -33.36
N ASN A 682 -33.68 -5.15 -33.82
CA ASN A 682 -33.18 -6.49 -33.54
C ASN A 682 -31.77 -6.66 -34.15
N PRO A 683 -30.72 -6.89 -33.35
CA PRO A 683 -29.36 -7.01 -33.85
C PRO A 683 -29.06 -8.38 -34.50
N ILE A 684 -29.91 -9.39 -34.29
CA ILE A 684 -29.66 -10.75 -34.77
C ILE A 684 -29.67 -10.78 -36.30
N GLY A 685 -28.64 -11.42 -36.88
CA GLY A 685 -28.43 -11.53 -38.33
C GLY A 685 -27.82 -10.28 -38.97
N LEU A 686 -27.56 -9.22 -38.19
CA LEU A 686 -26.78 -8.07 -38.63
C LEU A 686 -25.29 -8.32 -38.39
N HIS A 687 -24.46 -7.57 -39.10
CA HIS A 687 -23.02 -7.77 -39.05
C HIS A 687 -22.27 -6.70 -38.24
N LEU A 688 -21.18 -7.12 -37.60
CA LEU A 688 -20.16 -6.25 -37.03
C LEU A 688 -18.84 -6.45 -37.77
N THR A 689 -18.11 -5.37 -37.99
CA THR A 689 -16.75 -5.42 -38.54
C THR A 689 -15.77 -4.82 -37.52
N SER A 690 -14.65 -5.50 -37.28
CA SER A 690 -13.56 -4.97 -36.46
C SER A 690 -12.82 -3.87 -37.25
N GLY A 691 -12.53 -2.74 -36.59
CA GLY A 691 -11.90 -1.56 -37.20
C GLY A 691 -12.81 -0.33 -37.27
N ALA A 692 -12.20 0.85 -37.24
CA ALA A 692 -12.85 2.13 -37.55
C ALA A 692 -12.56 2.57 -39.00
N GLY A 693 -13.62 2.85 -39.77
CA GLY A 693 -13.52 3.48 -41.09
C GLY A 693 -13.45 2.52 -42.30
N LYS A 694 -13.19 3.08 -43.50
CA LYS A 694 -13.30 2.44 -44.83
C LYS A 694 -12.27 1.32 -45.14
N LEU A 695 -11.53 0.83 -44.15
CA LEU A 695 -10.57 -0.26 -44.31
C LEU A 695 -11.24 -1.60 -43.97
N TYR A 696 -12.12 -2.02 -44.89
CA TYR A 696 -12.83 -3.30 -44.86
C TYR A 696 -11.85 -4.45 -45.07
N THR A 697 -11.29 -5.02 -43.99
CA THR A 697 -10.26 -6.08 -44.12
C THR A 697 -10.43 -7.27 -43.17
N ASN A 698 -11.66 -7.57 -42.74
CA ASN A 698 -12.03 -8.88 -42.19
C ASN A 698 -13.46 -9.23 -42.61
N PRO A 699 -13.80 -10.53 -42.77
CA PRO A 699 -15.17 -10.93 -43.06
C PRO A 699 -16.10 -10.41 -41.94
N PRO A 700 -17.26 -9.86 -42.30
CA PRO A 700 -18.24 -9.38 -41.32
C PRO A 700 -18.65 -10.51 -40.37
N MET A 701 -18.69 -10.24 -39.07
CA MET A 701 -19.14 -11.18 -38.05
C MET A 701 -20.65 -11.06 -37.89
N GLU A 702 -21.39 -12.14 -38.08
CA GLU A 702 -22.84 -12.17 -37.89
C GLU A 702 -23.18 -12.23 -36.39
N ILE A 703 -24.07 -11.35 -35.93
CA ILE A 703 -24.59 -11.39 -34.57
C ILE A 703 -25.61 -12.53 -34.46
N VAL A 704 -25.24 -13.58 -33.73
CA VAL A 704 -26.10 -14.77 -33.54
C VAL A 704 -26.83 -14.78 -32.20
N GLY A 705 -26.45 -13.90 -31.27
CA GLY A 705 -27.05 -13.84 -29.94
C GLY A 705 -26.88 -12.51 -29.22
N VAL A 706 -27.78 -12.27 -28.27
CA VAL A 706 -27.72 -11.14 -27.32
C VAL A 706 -27.83 -11.70 -25.91
N VAL A 707 -26.89 -11.33 -25.04
CA VAL A 707 -26.87 -11.76 -23.62
C VAL A 707 -27.13 -10.59 -22.67
N ALA A 708 -27.54 -10.91 -21.45
CA ALA A 708 -27.68 -9.93 -20.38
C ALA A 708 -26.34 -9.28 -20.05
N ASN A 709 -26.41 -8.08 -19.49
CA ASN A 709 -25.22 -7.36 -19.05
C ASN A 709 -24.57 -8.03 -17.84
N SER A 710 -23.26 -8.15 -17.88
CA SER A 710 -22.40 -8.56 -16.77
C SER A 710 -21.35 -7.50 -16.44
N LYS A 711 -20.87 -7.52 -15.21
CA LYS A 711 -19.64 -6.86 -14.79
C LYS A 711 -18.46 -7.71 -15.26
N TRP A 712 -17.38 -7.05 -15.65
CA TRP A 712 -16.19 -7.71 -16.22
C TRP A 712 -14.97 -7.56 -15.32
N ASP A 713 -14.59 -6.31 -15.05
CA ASP A 713 -13.31 -5.98 -14.41
C ASP A 713 -13.41 -5.80 -12.88
N ASP A 714 -14.38 -5.02 -12.40
CA ASP A 714 -14.64 -4.78 -10.98
C ASP A 714 -16.16 -4.84 -10.71
N ALA A 715 -16.55 -5.28 -9.50
CA ALA A 715 -17.92 -5.17 -9.02
C ALA A 715 -18.42 -3.70 -9.03
N ARG A 716 -17.52 -2.72 -8.91
CA ARG A 716 -17.84 -1.28 -8.93
C ARG A 716 -17.84 -0.66 -10.31
N SER A 717 -17.17 -1.23 -11.31
CA SER A 717 -17.03 -0.60 -12.63
C SER A 717 -18.35 -0.55 -13.38
N ASP A 718 -18.55 0.43 -14.26
CA ASP A 718 -19.78 0.51 -15.05
C ASP A 718 -19.90 -0.66 -16.03
N ILE A 719 -21.15 -0.98 -16.41
CA ILE A 719 -21.39 -1.97 -17.46
C ILE A 719 -20.99 -1.36 -18.81
N VAL A 720 -19.98 -1.96 -19.44
CA VAL A 720 -19.45 -1.56 -20.74
C VAL A 720 -20.06 -2.35 -21.90
N PRO A 721 -20.08 -1.80 -23.12
CA PRO A 721 -20.40 -2.57 -24.33
C PRO A 721 -19.44 -3.74 -24.52
N PHE A 722 -19.95 -4.95 -24.74
CA PHE A 722 -19.16 -6.18 -24.78
C PHE A 722 -19.51 -7.06 -25.97
N LEU A 723 -18.49 -7.64 -26.62
CA LEU A 723 -18.56 -8.56 -27.74
C LEU A 723 -17.88 -9.89 -27.38
N TYR A 724 -18.58 -10.99 -27.56
CA TYR A 724 -18.02 -12.33 -27.39
C TYR A 724 -17.81 -12.98 -28.76
N MET A 725 -16.72 -13.72 -28.91
CA MET A 725 -16.37 -14.46 -30.13
C MET A 725 -15.98 -15.91 -29.79
N PRO A 726 -16.10 -16.88 -30.71
CA PRO A 726 -15.67 -18.25 -30.47
C PRO A 726 -14.13 -18.35 -30.37
N TYR A 727 -13.60 -18.96 -29.31
CA TYR A 727 -12.14 -19.19 -29.18
C TYR A 727 -11.54 -20.06 -30.29
N SER A 728 -12.34 -20.98 -30.85
CA SER A 728 -11.99 -21.79 -32.02
C SER A 728 -11.69 -20.95 -33.27
N GLN A 729 -12.15 -19.70 -33.30
CA GLN A 729 -11.97 -18.76 -34.40
C GLN A 729 -10.82 -17.77 -34.19
N ASP A 730 -10.18 -17.81 -33.02
CA ASP A 730 -9.02 -16.99 -32.70
C ASP A 730 -7.73 -17.62 -33.27
N ALA A 731 -6.89 -16.76 -33.83
CA ALA A 731 -5.59 -17.16 -34.35
C ALA A 731 -4.49 -17.13 -33.27
N ASN A 732 -4.74 -16.56 -32.08
CA ASN A 732 -3.74 -16.31 -31.04
C ASN A 732 -4.22 -16.71 -29.62
N LEU A 733 -4.33 -18.02 -29.37
CA LEU A 733 -4.74 -18.55 -28.06
C LEU A 733 -3.57 -18.65 -27.06
N GLY A 734 -3.11 -17.50 -26.56
CA GLY A 734 -1.99 -17.40 -25.60
C GLY A 734 -2.25 -17.97 -24.21
N HIS A 735 -3.49 -17.82 -23.75
CA HIS A 735 -3.92 -18.13 -22.39
C HIS A 735 -5.34 -18.68 -22.46
N LEU A 736 -5.62 -19.71 -21.66
CA LEU A 736 -6.93 -20.33 -21.55
C LEU A 736 -7.32 -20.43 -20.07
N ALA A 737 -8.36 -19.69 -19.70
CA ALA A 737 -9.03 -19.80 -18.42
C ALA A 737 -10.18 -20.82 -18.53
N PHE A 738 -10.11 -21.89 -17.75
CA PHE A 738 -11.17 -22.88 -17.64
C PHE A 738 -12.12 -22.52 -16.51
N TYR A 739 -13.42 -22.56 -16.80
CA TYR A 739 -14.48 -22.39 -15.82
C TYR A 739 -15.27 -23.68 -15.69
N ILE A 740 -15.29 -24.25 -14.49
CA ILE A 740 -15.96 -25.52 -14.19
C ILE A 740 -17.07 -25.24 -13.21
N ARG A 741 -18.33 -25.44 -13.62
CA ARG A 741 -19.46 -25.37 -12.71
C ARG A 741 -19.67 -26.73 -12.05
N THR A 742 -19.67 -26.77 -10.72
CA THR A 742 -19.80 -28.00 -9.93
C THR A 742 -21.13 -28.06 -9.20
N GLU A 743 -21.63 -29.28 -8.94
CA GLU A 743 -22.80 -29.50 -8.10
C GLU A 743 -22.47 -29.37 -6.60
N ARG A 744 -21.25 -29.76 -6.21
CA ARG A 744 -20.72 -29.71 -4.84
C ARG A 744 -19.74 -28.54 -4.65
N ASP A 745 -19.31 -28.31 -3.41
CA ASP A 745 -18.33 -27.29 -3.08
C ASP A 745 -17.03 -27.50 -3.90
N PRO A 746 -16.61 -26.53 -4.72
CA PRO A 746 -15.42 -26.63 -5.56
C PRO A 746 -14.14 -26.97 -4.79
N VAL A 747 -14.03 -26.50 -3.54
CA VAL A 747 -12.81 -26.67 -2.72
C VAL A 747 -12.57 -28.14 -2.38
N LEU A 748 -13.62 -28.97 -2.33
CA LEU A 748 -13.52 -30.40 -2.08
C LEU A 748 -13.20 -31.22 -3.34
N MET A 749 -13.19 -30.59 -4.51
CA MET A 749 -12.94 -31.23 -5.81
C MET A 749 -11.57 -30.86 -6.40
N ALA A 750 -10.90 -29.81 -5.89
CA ALA A 750 -9.55 -29.46 -6.29
C ALA A 750 -8.52 -30.44 -5.71
N PRO A 751 -7.48 -30.86 -6.47
CA PRO A 751 -6.37 -31.62 -5.91
C PRO A 751 -5.64 -30.78 -4.85
N SER A 752 -5.32 -31.43 -3.72
CA SER A 752 -4.67 -30.84 -2.54
C SER A 752 -3.26 -30.32 -2.78
#